data_AF-A0A2E8V4D8-F1
#
_entry.id   AF-A0A2E8V4D8-F1
#
_cell.length_a   1.000
_cell.length_b   1.000
_cell.length_c   1.000
_cell.angle_alpha   90.00
_cell.angle_beta   90.00
_cell.angle_gamma   90.00
#
_symmetry.space_group_name_H-M   'P 1'
#
loop_
_entity.id
_entity.type
_entity.pdbx_description
1 polymer ?
#
loop_
_entity_poly.entity_id
_entity_poly.type
_entity_poly.pdbx_seq_one_letter_code
_entity_poly.pdbx_strand_id
1 'polypeptide(L)'
;MTVNKITSQKSSKLMILLIQSVLLLQIFAPFASASGMTSCSNLGGACDDYNSAHDETPDQQDWVNGTYDFKLLDTSKIRLDLTWAIHEFDRSALGLNDGGAIEAALAADGLDSKDGAPADLIRNYFDEQPPGMGTNVSNKLILEVSEALENSLESGFGDTTILSTDYVDSITNDGITIPCSSSPADDSVYSSEGQTVNNAFYPPICISSSLDITLTESAFNLNSSSSFDLERTYQGLLVMGAEITTDFSLVTLPGHQGNYSFSPPDYANIKSVDPSGDISLRFGPPSYFAGEWDVDYRDAPEGASNLETPISVTIVNQNRTSTNTVSIDSSSKAIDLSIKLDLSDESAATLDFIIEMAYLDESILNDWNISLLSVTDKATLPVVTSDGIRLAYHNGLVDLTEFTSQFPVESIADGISSTVGGIEQIQMNDMYWVSDAISDGLDTPGGLNYSHSNGCSETVDPGVVIHYCVEGPSAMTEEYPVFLRTTSQPFSMRLIDILKENNGDENIAKFLDVITENDFRSVLNSGLSIETALSSEYLEGIIPSNLPPSELTLEIVLPVWVRTIDGQNSIILTHSLENNSDSEISFAGTDPYDWRNEIKNSDGQVVCTTLERTCITSSIDFDVSAFRINEWSQSVSLDFALDAEVSIHRISVPLDRLNRSGSTQVHMEALPSDLIRLGLDIASRMAEPLVFDGPDSVCSDDQDLEVCDEDLSFSFTHQGLTDFSKEVGEILTDLIHQSGEKIPENENSPFTRVDLSGFQIKTSVDGLGTPDLSIGDDEPITLSVKIPQVEFELDVDGNIGEMVNGEMDSLEVSFLATAMRSYFLSPMVNVAEAMGTSLSNGLVSGQGLTYPDPEQGELSYTFSGNTSVNEEFEAKISGPVSITLPRGITLKDATSTSGNLEIKEIDGRQKITYTVPNGEFEDTISFRIEVSWVYLVTQFWVYPTFVILLIFLMVRRRIRKRRKKKQRKQVKTAQASKVGIGDNEFSDLQGFHSSGMHGDLEEFKDYSND
;
A
#
# COMPACT_ATOMS: atom_id res chain seq x y z
N MET A 1 -92.15 22.38 125.83
CA MET A 1 -91.85 21.55 127.01
C MET A 1 -91.00 20.40 126.48
N THR A 2 -89.69 20.33 126.69
CA THR A 2 -88.99 20.25 127.98
C THR A 2 -87.61 20.90 127.90
N VAL A 3 -87.27 21.60 128.98
CA VAL A 3 -85.98 22.23 129.24
C VAL A 3 -84.98 21.16 129.69
N ASN A 4 -83.72 21.24 129.24
CA ASN A 4 -82.59 21.03 130.12
C ASN A 4 -81.32 21.72 129.59
N LYS A 5 -80.72 22.49 130.51
CA LYS A 5 -79.51 23.29 130.36
C LYS A 5 -78.44 22.58 131.17
N ILE A 6 -77.35 22.10 130.55
CA ILE A 6 -76.14 21.69 131.28
C ILE A 6 -74.91 22.19 130.51
N THR A 7 -74.18 23.07 131.20
CA THR A 7 -72.84 23.59 130.99
C THR A 7 -71.78 22.51 130.72
N SER A 8 -70.84 22.73 129.81
CA SER A 8 -69.42 22.38 130.03
C SER A 8 -68.55 22.85 128.86
N GLN A 9 -67.75 23.90 129.08
CA GLN A 9 -66.28 23.98 128.96
C GLN A 9 -65.49 22.88 128.17
N LYS A 10 -66.05 22.25 127.14
CA LYS A 10 -65.41 21.18 126.33
C LYS A 10 -65.23 21.53 124.85
N SER A 11 -65.93 22.54 124.32
CA SER A 11 -65.84 22.91 122.90
C SER A 11 -64.55 23.68 122.54
N SER A 12 -64.03 24.51 123.45
CA SER A 12 -62.78 25.27 123.21
C SER A 12 -61.53 24.38 123.18
N LYS A 13 -61.46 23.33 124.00
CA LYS A 13 -60.33 22.39 123.98
C LYS A 13 -60.30 21.51 122.74
N LEU A 14 -61.47 21.09 122.22
CA LEU A 14 -61.54 20.31 120.99
C LEU A 14 -61.10 21.13 119.77
N MET A 15 -61.49 22.41 119.71
CA MET A 15 -61.10 23.32 118.62
C MET A 15 -59.62 23.71 118.70
N ILE A 16 -59.06 23.89 119.90
CA ILE A 16 -57.61 24.10 120.08
C ILE A 16 -56.81 22.84 119.74
N LEU A 17 -57.30 21.63 120.07
CA LEU A 17 -56.67 20.37 119.67
C LEU A 17 -56.79 20.11 118.17
N LEU A 18 -57.88 20.51 117.51
CA LEU A 18 -58.04 20.43 116.05
C LEU A 18 -57.15 21.45 115.33
N ILE A 19 -57.05 22.68 115.84
CA ILE A 19 -56.15 23.70 115.29
C ILE A 19 -54.68 23.32 115.54
N GLN A 20 -54.33 22.81 116.72
CA GLN A 20 -52.99 22.27 117.00
C GLN A 20 -52.72 21.01 116.18
N SER A 21 -53.70 20.13 115.95
CA SER A 21 -53.56 18.96 115.06
C SER A 21 -53.37 19.37 113.60
N VAL A 22 -54.06 20.39 113.11
CA VAL A 22 -53.91 20.90 111.73
C VAL A 22 -52.60 21.69 111.57
N LEU A 23 -52.15 22.44 112.59
CA LEU A 23 -50.83 23.10 112.60
C LEU A 23 -49.66 22.14 112.83
N LEU A 24 -49.85 21.02 113.55
CA LEU A 24 -48.82 19.99 113.74
C LEU A 24 -48.80 18.97 112.59
N LEU A 25 -49.90 18.81 111.83
CA LEU A 25 -49.88 18.06 110.56
C LEU A 25 -48.92 18.69 109.54
N GLN A 26 -48.68 20.01 109.63
CA GLN A 26 -47.70 20.74 108.80
C GLN A 26 -46.24 20.45 109.19
N ILE A 27 -46.00 19.76 110.31
CA ILE A 27 -44.65 19.38 110.79
C ILE A 27 -44.34 17.90 110.47
N PHE A 28 -45.36 17.07 110.19
CA PHE A 28 -45.22 15.64 109.91
C PHE A 28 -45.62 15.22 108.48
N ALA A 29 -46.14 16.14 107.68
CA ALA A 29 -46.07 16.04 106.22
C ALA A 29 -44.92 16.93 105.77
N PRO A 30 -43.86 16.42 105.12
CA PRO A 30 -43.05 17.33 104.33
C PRO A 30 -44.01 18.00 103.35
N PHE A 31 -44.10 19.33 103.41
CA PHE A 31 -44.35 20.05 102.17
C PHE A 31 -43.23 19.56 101.26
N ALA A 32 -43.55 18.71 100.27
CA ALA A 32 -42.70 18.55 99.12
C ALA A 32 -42.61 19.96 98.54
N SER A 33 -41.56 20.70 98.90
CA SER A 33 -41.15 21.81 98.07
C SER A 33 -40.77 21.13 96.77
N ALA A 34 -41.48 21.44 95.69
CA ALA A 34 -41.03 21.09 94.36
C ALA A 34 -39.64 21.70 94.21
N SER A 35 -38.64 20.84 94.35
CA SER A 35 -37.23 21.17 94.33
C SER A 35 -36.70 20.10 93.41
N GLY A 36 -36.17 20.52 92.26
CA GLY A 36 -35.53 19.61 91.32
C GLY A 36 -34.34 18.87 91.93
N MET A 37 -33.46 18.34 91.09
CA MET A 37 -32.37 17.46 91.53
C MET A 37 -31.59 17.99 92.75
N THR A 38 -31.58 17.17 93.81
CA THR A 38 -30.84 17.36 95.06
C THR A 38 -29.35 17.58 94.80
N SER A 39 -28.81 16.83 93.84
CA SER A 39 -27.42 16.94 93.34
C SER A 39 -27.08 18.34 92.83
N CYS A 40 -28.03 19.08 92.25
CA CYS A 40 -27.84 20.48 91.87
C CYS A 40 -28.03 21.45 93.04
N SER A 41 -29.03 21.19 93.89
CA SER A 41 -29.34 22.03 95.05
C SER A 41 -28.19 22.11 96.08
N ASN A 42 -27.33 21.08 96.13
CA ASN A 42 -26.16 21.01 97.01
C ASN A 42 -25.11 22.09 96.72
N LEU A 43 -25.07 22.62 95.49
CA LEU A 43 -24.22 23.75 95.08
C LEU A 43 -24.97 25.09 95.11
N GLY A 44 -26.25 25.08 95.47
CA GLY A 44 -27.10 26.27 95.45
C GLY A 44 -27.71 26.59 94.08
N GLY A 45 -27.58 25.70 93.09
CA GLY A 45 -28.26 25.81 91.81
C GLY A 45 -29.62 25.09 91.77
N ALA A 46 -30.32 25.20 90.64
CA ALA A 46 -31.62 24.58 90.42
C ALA A 46 -31.61 23.89 89.06
N CYS A 47 -31.85 22.57 89.06
CA CYS A 47 -32.07 21.76 87.85
C CYS A 47 -33.53 21.30 87.79
N ASP A 48 -33.95 20.75 86.65
CA ASP A 48 -35.20 20.01 86.53
C ASP A 48 -35.16 18.68 87.29
N ASP A 49 -36.30 18.03 87.43
CA ASP A 49 -36.39 16.69 88.02
C ASP A 49 -35.88 15.65 87.02
N TYR A 50 -34.97 14.78 87.46
CA TYR A 50 -34.58 13.61 86.69
C TYR A 50 -35.77 12.64 86.56
N ASN A 51 -36.01 12.15 85.34
CA ASN A 51 -37.03 11.16 85.04
C ASN A 51 -36.49 10.20 83.98
N SER A 52 -36.27 8.94 84.37
CA SER A 52 -35.76 7.89 83.47
C SER A 52 -36.69 7.57 82.30
N ALA A 53 -37.95 8.04 82.31
CA ALA A 53 -38.83 7.93 81.14
C ALA A 53 -38.57 8.98 80.06
N HIS A 54 -37.76 10.00 80.34
CA HIS A 54 -37.33 11.02 79.36
C HIS A 54 -35.96 10.69 78.75
N ASP A 55 -35.27 9.70 79.31
CA ASP A 55 -34.00 9.19 78.83
C ASP A 55 -34.21 8.31 77.59
N GLU A 56 -33.54 8.64 76.49
CA GLU A 56 -33.57 7.88 75.24
C GLU A 56 -32.42 6.87 75.13
N THR A 57 -31.57 6.76 76.15
CA THR A 57 -30.41 5.85 76.25
C THR A 57 -30.35 5.09 77.60
N PRO A 58 -31.44 4.43 78.05
CA PRO A 58 -31.55 3.89 79.43
C PRO A 58 -30.56 2.77 79.82
N ASP A 59 -29.79 2.26 78.86
CA ASP A 59 -28.78 1.21 79.07
C ASP A 59 -27.33 1.73 78.84
N GLN A 60 -27.15 3.04 78.57
CA GLN A 60 -25.87 3.71 78.36
C GLN A 60 -25.75 4.97 79.21
N GLN A 61 -24.52 5.37 79.54
CA GLN A 61 -24.27 6.60 80.30
C GLN A 61 -24.13 7.85 79.44
N ASP A 62 -24.11 7.69 78.12
CA ASP A 62 -23.97 8.77 77.16
C ASP A 62 -25.25 8.85 76.32
N TRP A 63 -25.75 10.08 76.16
CA TRP A 63 -26.77 10.43 75.18
C TRP A 63 -26.27 11.60 74.34
N VAL A 64 -25.80 11.28 73.13
CA VAL A 64 -25.21 12.27 72.23
C VAL A 64 -25.80 12.18 70.83
N ASN A 65 -26.31 13.31 70.33
CA ASN A 65 -26.68 13.46 68.93
C ASN A 65 -25.56 14.21 68.19
N GLY A 66 -24.82 13.51 67.33
CA GLY A 66 -23.69 14.05 66.60
C GLY A 66 -23.99 14.28 65.12
N THR A 67 -23.49 15.38 64.58
CA THR A 67 -23.36 15.62 63.13
C THR A 67 -21.89 15.60 62.74
N TYR A 68 -21.54 14.89 61.68
CA TYR A 68 -20.17 14.70 61.20
C TYR A 68 -20.11 15.02 59.70
N ASP A 69 -19.39 16.06 59.31
CA ASP A 69 -19.25 16.50 57.91
C ASP A 69 -17.81 16.27 57.44
N PHE A 70 -17.61 15.18 56.71
CA PHE A 70 -16.34 14.83 56.06
C PHE A 70 -16.23 15.53 54.72
N LYS A 71 -15.19 16.35 54.54
CA LYS A 71 -14.85 17.03 53.29
C LYS A 71 -13.51 16.51 52.80
N LEU A 72 -13.53 15.74 51.71
CA LEU A 72 -12.31 15.33 51.04
C LEU A 72 -11.71 16.56 50.34
N LEU A 73 -10.54 17.02 50.81
CA LEU A 73 -9.87 18.19 50.25
C LEU A 73 -8.99 17.81 49.07
N ASP A 74 -8.21 16.75 49.26
CA ASP A 74 -7.33 16.12 48.29
C ASP A 74 -7.13 14.65 48.70
N THR A 75 -6.44 13.87 47.88
CA THR A 75 -6.10 12.46 48.13
C THR A 75 -5.21 12.21 49.35
N SER A 76 -4.73 13.25 50.03
CA SER A 76 -3.94 13.15 51.26
C SER A 76 -4.68 13.61 52.50
N LYS A 77 -5.81 14.33 52.37
CA LYS A 77 -6.46 15.02 53.49
C LYS A 77 -7.99 15.02 53.42
N ILE A 78 -8.61 14.61 54.52
CA ILE A 78 -10.03 14.83 54.80
C ILE A 78 -10.15 15.83 55.95
N ARG A 79 -11.00 16.85 55.80
CA ARG A 79 -11.42 17.70 56.91
C ARG A 79 -12.70 17.14 57.50
N LEU A 80 -12.73 16.91 58.80
CA LEU A 80 -13.95 16.57 59.52
C LEU A 80 -14.37 17.76 60.37
N ASP A 81 -15.56 18.28 60.09
CA ASP A 81 -16.25 19.24 60.95
C ASP A 81 -17.37 18.49 61.68
N LEU A 82 -17.33 18.44 63.01
CA LEU A 82 -18.33 17.75 63.80
C LEU A 82 -18.94 18.64 64.87
N THR A 83 -20.18 18.32 65.24
CA THR A 83 -20.88 18.97 66.36
C THR A 83 -21.64 17.91 67.14
N TRP A 84 -21.47 17.88 68.45
CA TRP A 84 -22.19 16.99 69.36
C TRP A 84 -23.18 17.79 70.19
N ALA A 85 -24.42 17.33 70.25
CA ALA A 85 -25.41 17.75 71.24
C ALA A 85 -25.49 16.69 72.35
N ILE A 86 -25.00 17.07 73.53
CA ILE A 86 -24.85 16.22 74.70
C ILE A 86 -26.07 16.45 75.59
N HIS A 87 -26.92 15.42 75.68
CA HIS A 87 -28.08 15.37 76.56
C HIS A 87 -27.74 14.70 77.90
N GLU A 88 -26.83 13.71 77.85
CA GLU A 88 -26.30 12.99 79.00
C GLU A 88 -24.86 12.54 78.70
N PHE A 89 -24.00 12.46 79.72
CA PHE A 89 -22.59 12.07 79.55
C PHE A 89 -22.06 11.30 80.76
N ASP A 90 -21.06 10.43 80.57
CA ASP A 90 -20.43 9.63 81.61
C ASP A 90 -19.98 10.48 82.81
N ARG A 91 -20.62 10.22 83.96
CA ARG A 91 -20.36 10.90 85.24
C ARG A 91 -18.95 10.64 85.76
N SER A 92 -18.42 9.45 85.50
CA SER A 92 -17.09 9.05 85.91
C SER A 92 -16.02 9.81 85.12
N ALA A 93 -16.23 9.97 83.82
CA ALA A 93 -15.37 10.79 82.95
C ALA A 93 -15.34 12.26 83.41
N LEU A 94 -16.48 12.78 83.89
CA LEU A 94 -16.59 14.14 84.45
C LEU A 94 -16.21 14.26 85.94
N GLY A 95 -15.73 13.19 86.57
CA GLY A 95 -15.33 13.19 87.98
C GLY A 95 -16.48 13.47 88.97
N LEU A 96 -17.73 13.27 88.54
CA LEU A 96 -18.94 13.49 89.34
C LEU A 96 -19.28 12.28 90.24
N ASN A 97 -18.61 11.15 90.04
CA ASN A 97 -18.72 9.97 90.91
C ASN A 97 -17.73 9.99 92.11
N ASP A 98 -16.78 10.93 92.12
CA ASP A 98 -15.72 11.00 93.12
C ASP A 98 -16.09 11.94 94.29
N GLY A 99 -17.06 11.52 95.09
CA GLY A 99 -17.41 12.20 96.32
C GLY A 99 -18.64 11.61 97.01
N GLY A 100 -18.47 11.06 98.21
CA GLY A 100 -19.56 10.38 98.92
C GLY A 100 -20.80 11.24 99.24
N ALA A 101 -20.71 12.57 99.10
CA ALA A 101 -21.85 13.48 99.22
C ALA A 101 -22.58 13.70 97.88
N ILE A 102 -21.88 13.67 96.74
CA ILE A 102 -22.46 13.80 95.40
C ILE A 102 -23.16 12.49 95.04
N GLU A 103 -22.49 11.35 95.23
CA GLU A 103 -23.06 10.00 95.07
C GLU A 103 -24.39 9.80 95.82
N ALA A 104 -24.43 10.24 97.08
CA ALA A 104 -25.66 10.15 97.89
C ALA A 104 -26.78 11.07 97.37
N ALA A 105 -26.44 12.17 96.70
CA ALA A 105 -27.39 13.10 96.10
C ALA A 105 -27.90 12.58 94.75
N LEU A 106 -27.03 12.04 93.90
CA LEU A 106 -27.39 11.38 92.64
C LEU A 106 -28.36 10.21 92.89
N ALA A 107 -28.08 9.36 93.88
CA ALA A 107 -28.97 8.27 94.26
C ALA A 107 -30.31 8.76 94.85
N ALA A 108 -30.34 9.95 95.48
CA ALA A 108 -31.57 10.55 95.97
C ALA A 108 -32.44 11.11 94.84
N ASP A 109 -31.81 11.51 93.73
CA ASP A 109 -32.46 12.02 92.53
C ASP A 109 -32.93 10.91 91.58
N GLY A 110 -32.63 9.65 91.91
CA GLY A 110 -33.07 8.49 91.14
C GLY A 110 -32.13 8.05 90.03
N LEU A 111 -30.91 8.62 89.96
CA LEU A 111 -29.86 8.18 89.05
C LEU A 111 -29.12 6.98 89.66
N ASP A 112 -29.19 5.83 88.99
CA ASP A 112 -28.48 4.61 89.36
C ASP A 112 -27.09 4.55 88.69
N SER A 113 -26.44 3.39 88.60
CA SER A 113 -25.10 3.25 88.02
C SER A 113 -25.07 3.22 86.49
N LYS A 114 -26.22 3.06 85.83
CA LYS A 114 -26.37 2.99 84.38
C LYS A 114 -26.63 4.35 83.75
N ASP A 115 -27.19 5.27 84.52
CA ASP A 115 -27.45 6.64 84.08
C ASP A 115 -26.14 7.44 84.02
N GLY A 116 -26.05 8.40 83.11
CA GLY A 116 -25.00 9.42 83.06
C GLY A 116 -25.37 10.67 83.86
N ALA A 117 -24.67 11.77 83.59
CA ALA A 117 -25.03 13.09 84.10
C ALA A 117 -25.91 13.78 83.07
N PRO A 118 -27.18 14.10 83.38
CA PRO A 118 -28.02 14.84 82.45
C PRO A 118 -27.49 16.26 82.25
N ALA A 119 -27.78 16.87 81.11
CA ALA A 119 -27.19 18.13 80.67
C ALA A 119 -27.32 19.27 81.71
N ASP A 120 -28.47 19.37 82.41
CA ASP A 120 -28.68 20.33 83.50
C ASP A 120 -27.68 20.12 84.65
N LEU A 121 -27.46 18.86 85.04
CA LEU A 121 -26.50 18.53 86.09
C LEU A 121 -25.09 18.91 85.66
N ILE A 122 -24.71 18.64 84.41
CA ILE A 122 -23.38 18.99 83.90
C ILE A 122 -23.21 20.52 83.92
N ARG A 123 -24.17 21.29 83.40
CA ARG A 123 -24.11 22.77 83.37
C ARG A 123 -24.06 23.39 84.77
N ASN A 124 -24.81 22.84 85.72
CA ASN A 124 -24.75 23.27 87.11
C ASN A 124 -23.36 23.10 87.74
N TYR A 125 -22.55 22.15 87.26
CA TYR A 125 -21.19 21.89 87.73
C TYR A 125 -20.09 22.48 86.81
N PHE A 126 -20.42 23.20 85.73
CA PHE A 126 -19.45 23.68 84.71
C PHE A 126 -18.24 24.44 85.26
N ASP A 127 -18.47 25.32 86.23
CA ASP A 127 -17.43 26.15 86.86
C ASP A 127 -16.77 25.47 88.07
N GLU A 128 -17.31 24.33 88.50
CA GLU A 128 -16.80 23.60 89.65
C GLU A 128 -15.60 22.73 89.29
N GLN A 129 -14.73 22.56 90.28
CA GLN A 129 -13.56 21.70 90.19
C GLN A 129 -13.69 20.56 91.21
N PRO A 130 -14.36 19.45 90.86
CA PRO A 130 -14.44 18.29 91.73
C PRO A 130 -13.06 17.74 92.16
N PRO A 131 -12.97 17.14 93.36
CA PRO A 131 -11.69 16.70 93.92
C PRO A 131 -11.01 15.65 93.02
N GLY A 132 -9.75 15.89 92.65
CA GLY A 132 -8.93 14.94 91.87
C GLY A 132 -8.83 15.23 90.38
N MET A 133 -9.65 16.13 89.82
CA MET A 133 -9.67 16.40 88.37
C MET A 133 -8.67 17.44 87.86
N GLY A 134 -8.19 18.38 88.69
CA GLY A 134 -7.19 19.37 88.26
C GLY A 134 -7.68 20.47 87.29
N THR A 135 -8.91 20.38 86.76
CA THR A 135 -9.59 21.37 85.93
C THR A 135 -11.10 21.46 86.27
N ASN A 136 -11.82 22.44 85.75
CA ASN A 136 -13.28 22.54 85.92
C ASN A 136 -14.03 21.58 84.96
N VAL A 137 -15.29 21.25 85.28
CA VAL A 137 -16.10 20.30 84.50
C VAL A 137 -16.26 20.72 83.04
N SER A 138 -16.37 22.02 82.75
CA SER A 138 -16.46 22.50 81.36
C SER A 138 -15.20 22.16 80.54
N ASN A 139 -14.01 22.53 81.01
CA ASN A 139 -12.78 22.15 80.30
C ASN A 139 -12.55 20.62 80.30
N LYS A 140 -12.99 19.91 81.35
CA LYS A 140 -12.92 18.44 81.36
C LYS A 140 -13.78 17.84 80.26
N LEU A 141 -15.01 18.32 80.07
CA LEU A 141 -15.90 17.87 79.00
C LEU A 141 -15.29 18.10 77.61
N ILE A 142 -14.65 19.26 77.36
CA ILE A 142 -13.91 19.49 76.10
C ILE A 142 -12.78 18.47 75.90
N LEU A 143 -12.03 18.13 76.97
CA LEU A 143 -10.95 17.15 76.90
C LEU A 143 -11.47 15.74 76.62
N GLU A 144 -12.54 15.32 77.30
CA GLU A 144 -13.17 14.01 77.08
C GLU A 144 -13.74 13.88 75.67
N VAL A 145 -14.40 14.93 75.16
CA VAL A 145 -14.87 14.95 73.77
C VAL A 145 -13.70 14.87 72.80
N SER A 146 -12.62 15.62 73.03
CA SER A 146 -11.44 15.58 72.15
C SER A 146 -10.75 14.21 72.16
N GLU A 147 -10.63 13.57 73.32
CA GLU A 147 -10.07 12.22 73.47
C GLU A 147 -10.97 11.14 72.86
N ALA A 148 -12.29 11.24 73.03
CA ALA A 148 -13.25 10.35 72.39
C ALA A 148 -13.20 10.45 70.86
N LEU A 149 -13.00 11.66 70.33
CA LEU A 149 -12.83 11.91 68.90
C LEU A 149 -11.51 11.39 68.35
N GLU A 150 -10.38 11.66 69.01
CA GLU A 150 -9.08 11.12 68.61
C GLU A 150 -9.11 9.59 68.59
N ASN A 151 -9.58 8.95 69.67
CA ASN A 151 -9.67 7.50 69.75
C ASN A 151 -10.60 6.90 68.69
N SER A 152 -11.76 7.52 68.44
CA SER A 152 -12.72 7.05 67.45
C SER A 152 -12.16 7.18 66.02
N LEU A 153 -11.50 8.29 65.71
CA LEU A 153 -11.01 8.58 64.36
C LEU A 153 -9.65 7.93 64.06
N GLU A 154 -8.77 7.75 65.04
CA GLU A 154 -7.56 6.93 64.89
C GLU A 154 -7.92 5.48 64.56
N SER A 155 -9.01 4.97 65.14
CA SER A 155 -9.46 3.60 64.87
C SER A 155 -10.10 3.44 63.47
N GLY A 156 -10.70 4.50 62.93
CA GLY A 156 -11.42 4.47 61.65
C GLY A 156 -10.66 5.01 60.42
N PHE A 157 -9.81 6.03 60.57
CA PHE A 157 -9.26 6.80 59.43
C PHE A 157 -7.75 7.09 59.49
N GLY A 158 -7.07 6.87 60.63
CA GLY A 158 -5.61 7.04 60.76
C GLY A 158 -5.18 8.28 61.55
N ASP A 159 -3.99 8.83 61.26
CA ASP A 159 -3.42 9.96 62.00
C ASP A 159 -4.31 11.22 61.87
N THR A 160 -4.71 11.79 63.01
CA THR A 160 -5.57 12.97 63.08
C THR A 160 -4.88 14.15 63.72
N THR A 161 -5.27 15.38 63.34
CA THR A 161 -4.81 16.61 63.97
C THR A 161 -6.00 17.51 64.27
N ILE A 162 -6.31 17.69 65.56
CA ILE A 162 -7.35 18.62 66.01
C ILE A 162 -6.93 20.06 65.71
N LEU A 163 -7.79 20.81 65.00
CA LEU A 163 -7.59 22.23 64.71
C LEU A 163 -8.21 23.12 65.80
N SER A 164 -9.42 22.79 66.25
CA SER A 164 -10.15 23.52 67.29
C SER A 164 -11.29 22.69 67.88
N THR A 165 -11.58 22.86 69.18
CA THR A 165 -12.78 22.34 69.85
C THR A 165 -13.33 23.41 70.78
N ASP A 166 -14.59 23.81 70.61
CA ASP A 166 -15.24 24.89 71.38
C ASP A 166 -16.75 24.65 71.55
N TYR A 167 -17.36 25.31 72.54
CA TYR A 167 -18.82 25.30 72.73
C TYR A 167 -19.56 26.12 71.66
N VAL A 168 -20.74 25.65 71.27
CA VAL A 168 -21.61 26.34 70.29
C VAL A 168 -23.04 26.43 70.79
N ASP A 169 -23.76 27.47 70.34
CA ASP A 169 -25.11 27.79 70.84
C ASP A 169 -26.23 26.98 70.17
N SER A 170 -25.92 26.20 69.12
CA SER A 170 -26.90 25.37 68.42
C SER A 170 -26.25 24.30 67.55
N ILE A 171 -26.95 23.19 67.34
CA ILE A 171 -26.65 22.21 66.29
C ILE A 171 -27.77 22.22 65.26
N THR A 172 -27.47 22.01 63.98
CA THR A 172 -28.49 21.80 62.94
C THR A 172 -28.40 20.38 62.42
N ASN A 173 -29.47 19.62 62.59
CA ASN A 173 -29.58 18.25 62.11
C ASN A 173 -30.83 18.14 61.22
N ASP A 174 -30.70 17.64 59.99
CA ASP A 174 -31.78 17.53 59.01
C ASP A 174 -32.63 18.81 58.81
N GLY A 175 -31.97 19.98 58.86
CA GLY A 175 -32.62 21.28 58.74
C GLY A 175 -33.41 21.73 59.97
N ILE A 176 -33.36 20.98 61.07
CA ILE A 176 -33.88 21.34 62.38
C ILE A 176 -32.72 21.87 63.24
N THR A 177 -32.81 23.14 63.61
CA THR A 177 -31.84 23.75 64.53
C THR A 177 -32.28 23.51 65.97
N ILE A 178 -31.49 22.74 66.72
CA ILE A 178 -31.65 22.50 68.15
C ILE A 178 -30.84 23.57 68.89
N PRO A 179 -31.48 24.41 69.72
CA PRO A 179 -30.76 25.37 70.55
C PRO A 179 -30.06 24.65 71.69
N CYS A 180 -28.83 25.07 71.98
CA CYS A 180 -28.00 24.53 73.05
C CYS A 180 -27.77 25.63 74.09
N SER A 181 -27.48 25.23 75.33
CA SER A 181 -27.07 26.18 76.37
C SER A 181 -25.81 25.69 77.05
N SER A 182 -25.01 26.66 77.48
CA SER A 182 -23.89 26.46 78.40
C SER A 182 -24.14 27.14 79.75
N SER A 183 -25.34 27.66 79.97
CA SER A 183 -25.70 28.45 81.16
C SER A 183 -26.58 27.64 82.12
N PRO A 184 -26.23 27.58 83.42
CA PRO A 184 -27.08 26.92 84.41
C PRO A 184 -28.36 27.71 84.76
N ALA A 185 -28.56 28.91 84.19
CA ALA A 185 -29.80 29.66 84.37
C ALA A 185 -31.00 29.00 83.65
N ASP A 186 -30.71 28.22 82.61
CA ASP A 186 -31.68 27.59 81.72
C ASP A 186 -32.04 26.15 82.15
N ASP A 187 -31.65 25.73 83.36
CA ASP A 187 -31.69 24.32 83.79
C ASP A 187 -32.96 23.94 84.56
N SER A 188 -33.88 24.86 84.83
CA SER A 188 -34.99 24.50 85.72
C SER A 188 -36.25 25.30 85.54
N VAL A 189 -37.41 24.63 85.50
CA VAL A 189 -38.74 25.24 85.66
C VAL A 189 -38.94 25.91 87.03
N TYR A 190 -38.06 25.62 88.00
CA TYR A 190 -38.11 26.14 89.36
C TYR A 190 -37.31 27.44 89.54
N SER A 191 -36.53 27.86 88.55
CA SER A 191 -35.75 29.11 88.56
C SER A 191 -36.59 30.32 88.06
N SER A 192 -36.15 31.55 88.35
CA SER A 192 -36.90 32.77 87.99
C SER A 192 -36.86 33.14 86.50
N GLU A 193 -35.97 32.50 85.73
CA GLU A 193 -35.80 32.67 84.27
C GLU A 193 -35.91 31.32 83.53
N GLY A 194 -36.57 30.34 84.15
CA GLY A 194 -36.50 28.92 83.81
C GLY A 194 -37.19 28.44 82.55
N GLN A 195 -36.91 27.17 82.20
CA GLN A 195 -37.56 26.42 81.14
C GLN A 195 -39.08 26.29 81.35
N THR A 196 -39.80 25.94 80.28
CA THR A 196 -41.25 25.71 80.35
C THR A 196 -41.63 24.23 80.54
N VAL A 197 -40.66 23.33 80.36
CA VAL A 197 -40.82 21.88 80.45
C VAL A 197 -39.82 21.38 81.47
N ASN A 198 -40.26 20.53 82.38
CA ASN A 198 -39.44 19.90 83.41
C ASN A 198 -38.72 18.69 82.79
N ASN A 199 -37.49 18.88 82.29
CA ASN A 199 -36.71 17.84 81.65
C ASN A 199 -35.19 18.07 81.78
N ALA A 200 -34.54 17.27 82.63
CA ALA A 200 -33.11 17.38 82.94
C ALA A 200 -32.14 17.23 81.76
N PHE A 201 -32.59 16.67 80.64
CA PHE A 201 -31.79 16.43 79.43
C PHE A 201 -31.81 17.61 78.43
N TYR A 202 -32.60 18.66 78.69
CA TYR A 202 -32.84 19.76 77.75
C TYR A 202 -32.74 21.14 78.42
N PRO A 203 -32.12 22.14 77.77
CA PRO A 203 -31.47 22.09 76.45
C PRO A 203 -30.16 21.28 76.51
N PRO A 204 -29.69 20.69 75.39
CA PRO A 204 -28.40 20.01 75.38
C PRO A 204 -27.22 20.99 75.48
N ILE A 205 -26.04 20.47 75.83
CA ILE A 205 -24.76 21.18 75.69
C ILE A 205 -24.21 20.86 74.31
N CYS A 206 -23.80 21.87 73.53
CA CYS A 206 -23.21 21.61 72.21
C CYS A 206 -21.74 21.97 72.13
N ILE A 207 -20.95 21.05 71.59
CA ILE A 207 -19.51 21.20 71.34
C ILE A 207 -19.26 20.94 69.86
N SER A 208 -18.51 21.83 69.21
CA SER A 208 -18.06 21.66 67.84
C SER A 208 -16.56 21.47 67.80
N SER A 209 -16.10 20.55 66.95
CA SER A 209 -14.68 20.30 66.69
C SER A 209 -14.41 20.29 65.18
N SER A 210 -13.25 20.77 64.78
CA SER A 210 -12.74 20.68 63.41
C SER A 210 -11.35 20.08 63.45
N LEU A 211 -11.11 19.08 62.60
CA LEU A 211 -9.85 18.34 62.55
C LEU A 211 -9.51 17.92 61.12
N ASP A 212 -8.21 17.84 60.83
CA ASP A 212 -7.71 17.31 59.57
C ASP A 212 -7.23 15.86 59.79
N ILE A 213 -7.68 14.95 58.94
CA ILE A 213 -7.33 13.53 58.90
C ILE A 213 -6.34 13.35 57.75
N THR A 214 -5.18 12.75 58.04
CA THR A 214 -4.19 12.45 56.99
C THR A 214 -4.45 11.06 56.43
N LEU A 215 -4.74 11.00 55.13
CA LEU A 215 -4.93 9.75 54.40
C LEU A 215 -3.58 9.14 54.00
N THR A 216 -3.50 7.81 54.05
CA THR A 216 -2.36 7.06 53.52
C THR A 216 -2.63 6.63 52.08
N GLU A 217 -1.56 6.48 51.27
CA GLU A 217 -1.65 6.12 49.84
C GLU A 217 -2.46 4.83 49.57
N SER A 218 -2.51 3.90 50.53
CA SER A 218 -3.31 2.67 50.45
C SER A 218 -4.82 2.90 50.40
N ALA A 219 -5.33 4.07 50.80
CA ALA A 219 -6.76 4.37 50.80
C ALA A 219 -7.37 4.49 49.39
N PHE A 220 -6.54 4.70 48.36
CA PHE A 220 -6.99 4.95 46.98
C PHE A 220 -6.73 3.80 46.01
N ASN A 221 -6.23 2.65 46.49
CA ASN A 221 -6.01 1.44 45.67
C ASN A 221 -5.14 1.70 44.41
N LEU A 222 -4.10 2.53 44.52
CA LEU A 222 -3.14 2.80 43.45
C LEU A 222 -1.75 2.26 43.82
N ASN A 223 -1.06 1.62 42.87
CA ASN A 223 0.29 1.10 43.07
C ASN A 223 1.27 2.29 43.13
N SER A 224 1.85 2.58 44.30
CA SER A 224 2.76 3.72 44.45
C SER A 224 4.21 3.37 44.08
N SER A 225 4.86 4.30 43.37
CA SER A 225 6.28 4.31 43.05
C SER A 225 6.93 5.56 43.68
N SER A 226 8.27 5.66 43.68
CA SER A 226 8.97 6.80 44.29
C SER A 226 8.77 8.16 43.59
N SER A 227 8.13 8.18 42.40
CA SER A 227 7.81 9.39 41.63
C SER A 227 6.29 9.63 41.49
N PHE A 228 5.49 8.94 42.30
CA PHE A 228 4.04 8.92 42.22
C PHE A 228 3.42 10.22 42.77
N ASP A 229 2.71 10.97 41.92
CA ASP A 229 1.84 12.06 42.34
C ASP A 229 0.40 11.54 42.39
N LEU A 230 0.00 11.08 43.59
CA LEU A 230 -1.31 10.49 43.84
C LEU A 230 -2.45 11.45 43.45
N GLU A 231 -2.32 12.73 43.77
CA GLU A 231 -3.36 13.73 43.56
C GLU A 231 -3.56 14.01 42.07
N ARG A 232 -2.47 14.29 41.34
CA ARG A 232 -2.57 14.49 39.89
C ARG A 232 -3.01 13.23 39.16
N THR A 233 -2.58 12.06 39.62
CA THR A 233 -3.02 10.78 39.06
C THR A 233 -4.52 10.60 39.23
N TYR A 234 -5.04 10.83 40.43
CA TYR A 234 -6.46 10.71 40.75
C TYR A 234 -7.31 11.69 39.91
N GLN A 235 -6.90 12.96 39.83
CA GLN A 235 -7.57 13.94 38.98
C GLN A 235 -7.57 13.52 37.49
N GLY A 236 -6.43 13.08 36.96
CA GLY A 236 -6.32 12.66 35.56
C GLY A 236 -7.20 11.44 35.24
N LEU A 237 -7.25 10.45 36.12
CA LEU A 237 -8.15 9.29 35.98
C LEU A 237 -9.62 9.72 35.94
N LEU A 238 -10.04 10.58 36.87
CA LEU A 238 -11.41 11.09 36.90
C LEU A 238 -11.75 11.87 35.62
N VAL A 239 -10.85 12.73 35.12
CA VAL A 239 -11.05 13.50 33.88
C VAL A 239 -11.17 12.57 32.66
N MET A 240 -10.46 11.44 32.62
CA MET A 240 -10.67 10.40 31.60
C MET A 240 -12.00 9.63 31.75
N GLY A 241 -12.81 9.95 32.75
CA GLY A 241 -14.10 9.33 32.99
C GLY A 241 -14.04 8.13 33.92
N ALA A 242 -12.95 7.95 34.67
CA ALA A 242 -12.90 6.89 35.67
C ALA A 242 -13.98 7.07 36.74
N GLU A 243 -14.55 5.96 37.18
CA GLU A 243 -15.44 5.90 38.34
C GLU A 243 -14.71 5.17 39.44
N ILE A 244 -14.35 5.86 40.52
CA ILE A 244 -13.53 5.29 41.60
C ILE A 244 -14.40 5.12 42.83
N THR A 245 -14.52 3.89 43.32
CA THR A 245 -15.23 3.57 44.55
C THR A 245 -14.26 3.48 45.71
N THR A 246 -14.45 4.35 46.69
CA THR A 246 -13.69 4.38 47.94
C THR A 246 -14.55 3.83 49.07
N ASP A 247 -13.97 2.96 49.89
CA ASP A 247 -14.63 2.38 51.05
C ASP A 247 -14.12 3.05 52.33
N PHE A 248 -15.03 3.36 53.26
CA PHE A 248 -14.72 3.91 54.58
C PHE A 248 -15.51 3.16 55.67
N SER A 249 -15.12 3.32 56.93
CA SER A 249 -15.90 2.82 58.07
C SER A 249 -16.29 3.99 58.97
N LEU A 250 -17.59 4.23 59.12
CA LEU A 250 -18.14 5.17 60.08
C LEU A 250 -18.14 4.52 61.47
N VAL A 251 -17.71 5.27 62.49
CA VAL A 251 -17.65 4.77 63.88
C VAL A 251 -18.66 5.54 64.73
N THR A 252 -19.63 4.82 65.31
CA THR A 252 -20.64 5.36 66.24
C THR A 252 -20.45 4.74 67.62
N LEU A 253 -20.33 5.58 68.65
CA LEU A 253 -20.15 5.14 70.05
C LEU A 253 -21.49 4.66 70.64
N PRO A 254 -21.50 3.72 71.61
CA PRO A 254 -22.72 3.34 72.33
C PRO A 254 -23.41 4.56 72.95
N GLY A 255 -24.73 4.69 72.80
CA GLY A 255 -25.48 5.85 73.33
C GLY A 255 -25.50 7.07 72.39
N HIS A 256 -24.86 6.96 71.22
CA HIS A 256 -24.79 8.05 70.25
C HIS A 256 -25.70 7.79 69.03
N GLN A 257 -26.25 8.86 68.47
CA GLN A 257 -26.77 8.90 67.11
C GLN A 257 -25.84 9.74 66.25
N GLY A 258 -25.35 9.19 65.13
CA GLY A 258 -24.44 9.85 64.21
C GLY A 258 -25.08 10.17 62.86
N ASN A 259 -25.12 11.46 62.51
CA ASN A 259 -25.52 11.95 61.19
C ASN A 259 -24.27 12.33 60.40
N TYR A 260 -23.90 11.51 59.43
CA TYR A 260 -22.67 11.62 58.67
C TYR A 260 -22.95 12.21 57.28
N SER A 261 -22.11 13.13 56.83
CA SER A 261 -22.09 13.62 55.45
C SER A 261 -20.69 13.50 54.88
N PHE A 262 -20.59 13.16 53.59
CA PHE A 262 -19.33 13.09 52.85
C PHE A 262 -19.41 13.95 51.60
N SER A 263 -18.52 14.94 51.49
CA SER A 263 -18.40 15.85 50.35
C SER A 263 -17.11 15.58 49.57
N PRO A 264 -17.16 15.48 48.23
CA PRO A 264 -15.98 15.31 47.38
C PRO A 264 -15.17 16.62 47.25
N PRO A 265 -13.95 16.58 46.71
CA PRO A 265 -13.17 17.78 46.40
C PRO A 265 -13.79 18.56 45.22
N ASP A 266 -13.39 19.83 45.04
CA ASP A 266 -13.96 20.77 44.06
C ASP A 266 -13.88 20.32 42.58
N TYR A 267 -13.01 19.37 42.26
CA TYR A 267 -12.87 18.80 40.91
C TYR A 267 -13.68 17.51 40.71
N ALA A 268 -14.35 17.00 41.74
CA ALA A 268 -15.03 15.71 41.74
C ALA A 268 -16.48 15.81 42.24
N ASN A 269 -17.24 14.75 41.99
CA ASN A 269 -18.65 14.66 42.35
C ASN A 269 -18.99 13.22 42.78
N ILE A 270 -20.04 13.04 43.57
CA ILE A 270 -20.49 11.70 43.98
C ILE A 270 -21.55 11.21 42.98
N LYS A 271 -21.29 10.05 42.39
CA LYS A 271 -22.23 9.38 41.47
C LYS A 271 -23.19 8.46 42.22
N SER A 272 -22.67 7.70 43.18
CA SER A 272 -23.45 6.75 43.99
C SER A 272 -22.83 6.54 45.37
N VAL A 273 -23.67 6.16 46.32
CA VAL A 273 -23.28 5.66 47.64
C VAL A 273 -23.82 4.24 47.84
N ASP A 274 -23.37 3.56 48.89
CA ASP A 274 -23.89 2.25 49.26
C ASP A 274 -25.38 2.30 49.68
N PRO A 275 -26.09 1.17 49.70
CA PRO A 275 -27.53 1.14 49.98
C PRO A 275 -27.97 1.65 51.37
N SER A 276 -27.04 1.83 52.31
CA SER A 276 -27.34 2.39 53.64
C SER A 276 -27.28 3.92 53.70
N GLY A 277 -26.79 4.57 52.64
CA GLY A 277 -26.72 6.02 52.53
C GLY A 277 -27.65 6.60 51.46
N ASP A 278 -27.84 7.91 51.53
CA ASP A 278 -28.59 8.71 50.58
C ASP A 278 -27.69 9.73 49.86
N ILE A 279 -28.07 10.11 48.63
CA ILE A 279 -27.38 11.14 47.86
C ILE A 279 -28.14 12.46 47.98
N SER A 280 -27.44 13.50 48.43
CA SER A 280 -28.01 14.81 48.73
C SER A 280 -27.38 15.89 47.84
N LEU A 281 -28.21 16.69 47.16
CA LEU A 281 -27.73 17.79 46.33
C LEU A 281 -27.39 19.01 47.18
N ARG A 282 -26.13 19.45 47.13
CA ARG A 282 -25.64 20.69 47.74
C ARG A 282 -25.65 21.81 46.71
N PHE A 283 -26.37 22.90 47.01
CA PHE A 283 -26.45 24.05 46.13
C PHE A 283 -25.21 24.94 46.28
N GLY A 284 -24.48 25.14 45.20
CA GLY A 284 -23.29 25.98 45.13
C GLY A 284 -22.94 26.35 43.68
N PRO A 285 -21.93 27.20 43.44
CA PRO A 285 -21.36 27.39 42.11
C PRO A 285 -20.03 26.63 41.96
N PRO A 286 -20.00 25.41 41.37
CA PRO A 286 -21.11 24.58 40.89
C PRO A 286 -21.80 23.78 42.02
N SER A 287 -23.01 23.29 41.75
CA SER A 287 -23.70 22.37 42.67
C SER A 287 -23.03 20.99 42.61
N TYR A 288 -22.97 20.29 43.73
CA TYR A 288 -22.36 18.97 43.86
C TYR A 288 -23.25 18.03 44.68
N PHE A 289 -23.02 16.73 44.58
CA PHE A 289 -23.68 15.72 45.38
C PHE A 289 -22.78 15.31 46.55
N ALA A 290 -23.40 15.19 47.73
CA ALA A 290 -22.80 14.66 48.95
C ALA A 290 -23.50 13.34 49.31
N GLY A 291 -22.78 12.42 49.97
CA GLY A 291 -23.36 11.25 50.61
C GLY A 291 -23.84 11.61 52.03
N GLU A 292 -24.92 11.01 52.49
CA GLU A 292 -25.46 11.16 53.84
C GLU A 292 -25.81 9.79 54.44
N TRP A 293 -25.50 9.57 55.72
CA TRP A 293 -25.85 8.36 56.47
C TRP A 293 -26.32 8.74 57.88
N ASP A 294 -27.40 8.12 58.36
CA ASP A 294 -27.86 8.22 59.75
C ASP A 294 -27.69 6.86 60.43
N VAL A 295 -26.93 6.84 61.54
CA VAL A 295 -26.64 5.65 62.33
C VAL A 295 -27.09 5.91 63.77
N ASP A 296 -28.20 5.27 64.16
CA ASP A 296 -28.72 5.35 65.53
C ASP A 296 -28.18 4.18 66.37
N TYR A 297 -27.32 4.48 67.33
CA TYR A 297 -26.78 3.50 68.29
C TYR A 297 -27.10 3.86 69.75
N ARG A 298 -28.21 4.59 69.96
CA ARG A 298 -28.69 4.99 71.29
C ARG A 298 -29.19 3.80 72.13
N ASP A 299 -29.84 2.82 71.49
CA ASP A 299 -30.35 1.59 72.13
C ASP A 299 -29.26 0.51 72.35
N ALA A 300 -27.97 0.89 72.41
CA ALA A 300 -26.89 -0.06 72.59
C ALA A 300 -26.99 -0.78 73.96
N PRO A 301 -26.70 -2.10 74.04
CA PRO A 301 -26.72 -2.81 75.32
C PRO A 301 -25.51 -2.46 76.20
N GLU A 302 -25.68 -2.52 77.53
CA GLU A 302 -24.62 -2.27 78.50
C GLU A 302 -23.31 -3.03 78.18
N GLY A 303 -22.19 -2.31 78.08
CA GLY A 303 -20.88 -2.87 77.72
C GLY A 303 -20.68 -3.17 76.22
N ALA A 304 -21.53 -2.62 75.35
CA ALA A 304 -21.34 -2.64 73.91
C ALA A 304 -20.00 -2.03 73.47
N SER A 305 -19.43 -2.56 72.40
CA SER A 305 -18.32 -1.94 71.68
C SER A 305 -18.84 -0.90 70.69
N ASN A 306 -17.95 -0.05 70.17
CA ASN A 306 -18.26 0.87 69.07
C ASN A 306 -18.89 0.12 67.87
N LEU A 307 -19.86 0.76 67.23
CA LEU A 307 -20.47 0.26 66.01
C LEU A 307 -19.69 0.78 64.79
N GLU A 308 -19.08 -0.13 64.05
CA GLU A 308 -18.44 0.17 62.75
C GLU A 308 -19.45 -0.09 61.63
N THR A 309 -19.74 0.95 60.84
CA THR A 309 -20.63 0.89 59.69
C THR A 309 -19.81 1.09 58.42
N PRO A 310 -19.53 0.03 57.65
CA PRO A 310 -18.81 0.15 56.39
C PRO A 310 -19.68 0.84 55.34
N ILE A 311 -19.11 1.83 54.66
CA ILE A 311 -19.75 2.61 53.60
C ILE A 311 -18.89 2.59 52.34
N SER A 312 -19.52 2.83 51.19
CA SER A 312 -18.83 2.94 49.91
C SER A 312 -19.34 4.16 49.15
N VAL A 313 -18.42 4.93 48.57
CA VAL A 313 -18.73 6.14 47.80
C VAL A 313 -18.06 6.05 46.43
N THR A 314 -18.85 6.18 45.36
CA THR A 314 -18.34 6.24 43.98
C THR A 314 -18.19 7.70 43.55
N ILE A 315 -16.94 8.07 43.28
CA ILE A 315 -16.52 9.42 42.91
C ILE A 315 -16.23 9.48 41.40
N VAL A 316 -16.65 10.57 40.77
CA VAL A 316 -16.47 10.86 39.34
C VAL A 316 -15.99 12.30 39.14
N ASN A 317 -15.46 12.64 37.96
CA ASN A 317 -15.10 14.03 37.66
C ASN A 317 -16.32 14.97 37.68
N GLN A 318 -16.11 16.17 38.20
CA GLN A 318 -17.07 17.26 38.10
C GLN A 318 -16.75 18.10 36.87
N ASN A 319 -17.71 18.16 35.92
CA ASN A 319 -17.61 19.03 34.76
C ASN A 319 -17.60 20.50 35.19
N ARG A 320 -16.49 21.18 34.89
CA ARG A 320 -16.21 22.58 35.20
C ARG A 320 -16.13 23.38 33.91
N THR A 321 -16.15 24.72 34.01
CA THR A 321 -16.11 25.59 32.81
C THR A 321 -14.85 25.40 31.96
N SER A 322 -13.72 25.06 32.59
CA SER A 322 -12.42 24.84 31.94
C SER A 322 -12.11 23.37 31.66
N THR A 323 -12.64 22.43 32.43
CA THR A 323 -12.26 21.01 32.40
C THR A 323 -13.52 20.13 32.42
N ASN A 324 -13.70 19.31 31.39
CA ASN A 324 -14.81 18.35 31.31
C ASN A 324 -14.25 16.92 31.26
N THR A 325 -15.11 15.95 31.58
CA THR A 325 -14.80 14.54 31.34
C THR A 325 -14.59 14.29 29.85
N VAL A 326 -13.50 13.61 29.52
CA VAL A 326 -13.17 13.20 28.15
C VAL A 326 -14.26 12.28 27.62
N SER A 327 -14.71 12.54 26.40
CA SER A 327 -15.71 11.72 25.71
C SER A 327 -15.28 11.57 24.26
N ILE A 328 -14.98 10.34 23.87
CA ILE A 328 -14.51 9.96 22.54
C ILE A 328 -15.55 9.03 21.91
N ASP A 329 -15.85 9.22 20.63
CA ASP A 329 -16.70 8.31 19.87
C ASP A 329 -15.93 7.00 19.63
N SER A 330 -16.51 5.87 20.02
CA SER A 330 -15.88 4.55 19.85
C SER A 330 -15.62 4.16 18.39
N SER A 331 -16.19 4.88 17.41
CA SER A 331 -15.94 4.68 15.99
C SER A 331 -14.88 5.63 15.40
N SER A 332 -14.38 6.58 16.18
CA SER A 332 -13.35 7.52 15.74
C SER A 332 -11.97 6.84 15.63
N LYS A 333 -11.05 7.47 14.91
CA LYS A 333 -9.69 6.95 14.74
C LYS A 333 -8.96 6.87 16.08
N ALA A 334 -8.67 5.65 16.51
CA ALA A 334 -7.90 5.38 17.73
C ALA A 334 -6.40 5.23 17.43
N ILE A 335 -6.10 4.56 16.31
CA ILE A 335 -4.73 4.24 15.87
C ILE A 335 -4.53 4.66 14.42
N ASP A 336 -3.36 5.21 14.11
CA ASP A 336 -2.89 5.43 12.74
C ASP A 336 -1.62 4.60 12.50
N LEU A 337 -1.67 3.71 11.52
CA LEU A 337 -0.58 2.81 11.15
C LEU A 337 0.17 3.40 9.96
N SER A 338 1.41 3.81 10.15
CA SER A 338 2.28 4.26 9.06
C SER A 338 3.36 3.22 8.81
N ILE A 339 3.34 2.65 7.61
CA ILE A 339 4.24 1.59 7.17
C ILE A 339 5.04 2.11 5.99
N LYS A 340 6.36 2.01 6.07
CA LYS A 340 7.26 2.37 4.98
C LYS A 340 8.11 1.19 4.57
N LEU A 341 7.84 0.65 3.39
CA LEU A 341 8.66 -0.37 2.74
C LEU A 341 9.66 0.32 1.82
N ASP A 342 10.93 0.28 2.17
CA ASP A 342 12.00 0.88 1.36
C ASP A 342 12.66 -0.17 0.45
N LEU A 343 12.36 -0.12 -0.85
CA LEU A 343 12.98 -0.96 -1.89
C LEU A 343 14.06 -0.23 -2.69
N SER A 344 14.60 0.90 -2.18
CA SER A 344 15.68 1.63 -2.88
C SER A 344 16.89 0.73 -3.14
N ASP A 345 17.16 -0.22 -2.24
CA ASP A 345 18.11 -1.34 -2.42
C ASP A 345 17.37 -2.67 -2.22
N GLU A 346 16.99 -3.31 -3.32
CA GLU A 346 16.23 -4.58 -3.34
C GLU A 346 16.99 -5.77 -2.67
N SER A 347 18.30 -5.63 -2.44
CA SER A 347 19.09 -6.64 -1.73
C SER A 347 19.12 -6.47 -0.21
N ALA A 348 18.72 -5.29 0.28
CA ALA A 348 18.73 -4.90 1.68
C ALA A 348 17.52 -3.99 2.01
N ALA A 349 16.34 -4.41 1.55
CA ALA A 349 15.08 -3.72 1.81
C ALA A 349 14.80 -3.66 3.31
N THR A 350 14.12 -2.60 3.74
CA THR A 350 13.74 -2.39 5.14
C THR A 350 12.28 -2.01 5.26
N LEU A 351 11.65 -2.45 6.35
CA LEU A 351 10.29 -2.08 6.72
C LEU A 351 10.35 -1.24 8.00
N ASP A 352 9.95 0.03 7.92
CA ASP A 352 9.76 0.90 9.08
C ASP A 352 8.26 0.95 9.41
N PHE A 353 7.94 0.73 10.68
CA PHE A 353 6.58 0.61 11.16
C PHE A 353 6.38 1.54 12.35
N ILE A 354 5.47 2.49 12.18
CA ILE A 354 5.14 3.53 13.16
C ILE A 354 3.65 3.40 13.48
N ILE A 355 3.35 3.29 14.77
CA ILE A 355 2.00 3.25 15.30
C ILE A 355 1.78 4.55 16.06
N GLU A 356 0.83 5.34 15.61
CA GLU A 356 0.34 6.53 16.32
C GLU A 356 -0.89 6.12 17.14
N MET A 357 -0.88 6.32 18.45
CA MET A 357 -2.00 5.98 19.34
C MET A 357 -2.57 7.24 20.00
N ALA A 358 -3.84 7.52 19.69
CA ALA A 358 -4.58 8.63 20.27
C ALA A 358 -5.32 8.21 21.55
N TYR A 359 -5.98 7.05 21.53
CA TYR A 359 -6.68 6.48 22.68
C TYR A 359 -6.86 4.96 22.59
N LEU A 360 -7.20 4.33 23.71
CA LEU A 360 -7.61 2.92 23.83
C LEU A 360 -8.91 2.86 24.64
N ASP A 361 -9.93 2.19 24.13
CA ASP A 361 -11.20 2.04 24.84
C ASP A 361 -11.19 0.85 25.82
N GLU A 362 -12.22 0.77 26.66
CA GLU A 362 -12.41 -0.30 27.64
C GLU A 362 -12.38 -1.71 27.01
N SER A 363 -12.87 -1.88 25.77
CA SER A 363 -12.89 -3.19 25.13
C SER A 363 -11.48 -3.67 24.80
N ILE A 364 -10.65 -2.79 24.23
CA ILE A 364 -9.26 -3.07 23.91
C ILE A 364 -8.42 -3.22 25.18
N LEU A 365 -8.64 -2.39 26.20
CA LEU A 365 -7.94 -2.52 27.49
C LEU A 365 -8.20 -3.89 28.14
N ASN A 366 -9.44 -4.38 28.05
CA ASN A 366 -9.79 -5.72 28.52
C ASN A 366 -9.18 -6.83 27.65
N ASP A 367 -9.22 -6.69 26.32
CA ASP A 367 -8.65 -7.66 25.38
C ASP A 367 -7.12 -7.77 25.51
N TRP A 368 -6.43 -6.64 25.74
CA TRP A 368 -4.99 -6.57 25.99
C TRP A 368 -4.63 -6.87 27.46
N ASN A 369 -5.63 -7.07 28.32
CA ASN A 369 -5.47 -7.33 29.75
C ASN A 369 -4.60 -6.26 30.46
N ILE A 370 -4.81 -4.99 30.11
CA ILE A 370 -4.10 -3.84 30.65
C ILE A 370 -4.96 -3.18 31.73
N SER A 371 -4.42 -3.08 32.95
CA SER A 371 -5.07 -2.37 34.05
C SER A 371 -4.16 -1.28 34.61
N LEU A 372 -4.63 -0.03 34.58
CA LEU A 372 -3.98 1.09 35.26
C LEU A 372 -4.31 1.16 36.76
N LEU A 373 -5.20 0.28 37.22
CA LEU A 373 -5.77 0.27 38.56
C LEU A 373 -5.43 -1.05 39.25
N SER A 374 -5.02 -1.02 40.52
CA SER A 374 -4.58 -2.22 41.23
C SER A 374 -5.72 -3.17 41.64
N VAL A 375 -6.96 -2.66 41.66
CA VAL A 375 -8.18 -3.41 42.03
C VAL A 375 -9.29 -3.12 41.01
N THR A 376 -9.46 -4.02 40.04
CA THR A 376 -10.42 -3.88 38.92
C THR A 376 -11.89 -3.80 39.35
N ASP A 377 -12.24 -4.31 40.53
CA ASP A 377 -13.63 -4.31 41.02
C ASP A 377 -14.06 -2.99 41.67
N LYS A 378 -13.10 -2.08 41.93
CA LYS A 378 -13.31 -0.83 42.68
C LYS A 378 -13.14 0.42 41.84
N ALA A 379 -12.66 0.29 40.61
CA ALA A 379 -12.63 1.40 39.69
C ALA A 379 -12.81 0.94 38.25
N THR A 380 -13.57 1.69 37.46
CA THR A 380 -13.76 1.49 36.03
C THR A 380 -13.09 2.61 35.26
N LEU A 381 -12.56 2.32 34.07
CA LEU A 381 -11.93 3.31 33.20
C LEU A 381 -12.44 3.09 31.76
N PRO A 382 -13.29 3.98 31.24
CA PRO A 382 -13.93 3.77 29.94
C PRO A 382 -12.97 3.98 28.77
N VAL A 383 -11.96 4.82 28.93
CA VAL A 383 -10.98 5.15 27.89
C VAL A 383 -9.65 5.56 28.51
N VAL A 384 -8.56 5.23 27.84
CA VAL A 384 -7.20 5.71 28.12
C VAL A 384 -6.74 6.52 26.92
N THR A 385 -6.60 7.83 27.07
CA THR A 385 -6.05 8.69 26.03
C THR A 385 -4.52 8.62 25.98
N SER A 386 -3.91 9.26 24.98
CA SER A 386 -2.46 9.44 24.90
C SER A 386 -1.89 10.14 26.14
N ASP A 387 -2.58 11.14 26.70
CA ASP A 387 -2.24 11.71 28.01
C ASP A 387 -2.43 10.71 29.15
N GLY A 388 -3.40 9.80 29.06
CA GLY A 388 -3.57 8.67 29.99
C GLY A 388 -2.37 7.72 30.01
N ILE A 389 -1.82 7.38 28.85
CA ILE A 389 -0.61 6.56 28.73
C ILE A 389 0.60 7.31 29.32
N ARG A 390 0.72 8.63 29.05
CA ARG A 390 1.77 9.47 29.66
C ARG A 390 1.63 9.55 31.17
N LEU A 391 0.41 9.71 31.69
CA LEU A 391 0.12 9.69 33.12
C LEU A 391 0.57 8.37 33.73
N ALA A 392 0.24 7.24 33.11
CA ALA A 392 0.63 5.93 33.59
C ALA A 392 2.16 5.72 33.58
N TYR A 393 2.83 6.16 32.51
CA TYR A 393 4.29 6.08 32.36
C TYR A 393 5.04 6.91 33.40
N HIS A 394 4.72 8.20 33.52
CA HIS A 394 5.45 9.14 34.40
C HIS A 394 5.22 8.87 35.89
N ASN A 395 4.10 8.23 36.24
CA ASN A 395 3.78 7.83 37.61
C ASN A 395 4.17 6.38 37.95
N GLY A 396 4.64 5.60 36.96
CA GLY A 396 5.01 4.19 37.14
C GLY A 396 3.82 3.29 37.49
N LEU A 397 2.63 3.59 36.96
CA LEU A 397 1.41 2.80 37.20
C LEU A 397 1.41 1.46 36.47
N VAL A 398 2.07 1.40 35.32
CA VAL A 398 2.10 0.24 34.43
C VAL A 398 3.47 0.12 33.77
N ASP A 399 3.90 -1.13 33.54
CA ASP A 399 5.07 -1.38 32.70
C ASP A 399 4.63 -1.28 31.23
N LEU A 400 5.18 -0.30 30.51
CA LEU A 400 4.86 -0.11 29.10
C LEU A 400 5.26 -1.29 28.21
N THR A 401 6.06 -2.24 28.71
CA THR A 401 6.32 -3.50 28.00
C THR A 401 5.06 -4.37 27.88
N GLU A 402 4.12 -4.27 28.83
CA GLU A 402 2.84 -4.97 28.78
C GLU A 402 2.04 -4.53 27.54
N PHE A 403 1.97 -3.23 27.25
CA PHE A 403 1.36 -2.67 26.04
C PHE A 403 2.04 -3.20 24.76
N THR A 404 3.38 -3.13 24.70
CA THR A 404 4.11 -3.56 23.50
C THR A 404 3.99 -5.06 23.23
N SER A 405 3.82 -5.88 24.27
CA SER A 405 3.73 -7.34 24.13
C SER A 405 2.43 -7.82 23.52
N GLN A 406 1.36 -7.02 23.60
CA GLN A 406 0.04 -7.36 23.06
C GLN A 406 -0.13 -6.87 21.63
N PHE A 407 0.70 -5.93 21.17
CA PHE A 407 0.55 -5.37 19.85
C PHE A 407 0.97 -6.38 18.76
N PRO A 408 0.10 -6.69 17.79
CA PRO A 408 0.28 -7.79 16.84
C PRO A 408 1.23 -7.46 15.67
N VAL A 409 2.45 -6.98 15.96
CA VAL A 409 3.43 -6.59 14.91
C VAL A 409 3.76 -7.76 13.98
N GLU A 410 3.95 -8.96 14.53
CA GLU A 410 4.25 -10.15 13.72
C GLU A 410 3.11 -10.44 12.74
N SER A 411 1.85 -10.28 13.15
CA SER A 411 0.69 -10.48 12.27
C SER A 411 0.60 -9.43 11.16
N ILE A 412 0.99 -8.18 11.42
CA ILE A 412 1.03 -7.11 10.41
C ILE A 412 2.18 -7.37 9.42
N ALA A 413 3.35 -7.73 9.93
CA ALA A 413 4.50 -8.12 9.11
C ALA A 413 4.18 -9.36 8.25
N ASP A 414 3.45 -10.33 8.80
CA ASP A 414 2.93 -11.50 8.09
C ASP A 414 1.85 -11.12 7.07
N GLY A 415 0.97 -10.15 7.40
CA GLY A 415 -0.01 -9.57 6.48
C GLY A 415 0.66 -8.95 5.25
N ILE A 416 1.73 -8.17 5.47
CA ILE A 416 2.54 -7.60 4.38
C ILE A 416 3.27 -8.69 3.62
N SER A 417 3.88 -9.67 4.30
CA SER A 417 4.62 -10.74 3.62
C SER A 417 3.73 -11.63 2.76
N SER A 418 2.53 -11.94 3.24
CA SER A 418 1.52 -12.71 2.50
C SER A 418 0.90 -11.91 1.36
N THR A 419 0.69 -10.62 1.52
CA THR A 419 0.11 -9.75 0.47
C THR A 419 1.11 -9.50 -0.65
N VAL A 420 2.39 -9.38 -0.32
CA VAL A 420 3.41 -8.94 -1.28
C VAL A 420 4.13 -10.12 -1.93
N GLY A 421 4.16 -11.31 -1.31
CA GLY A 421 4.69 -12.53 -1.92
C GLY A 421 6.22 -12.59 -1.99
N GLY A 422 6.78 -13.81 -1.99
CA GLY A 422 8.20 -14.03 -2.28
C GLY A 422 9.21 -13.78 -1.15
N ILE A 423 8.76 -13.53 0.08
CA ILE A 423 9.64 -13.30 1.25
C ILE A 423 9.48 -14.39 2.32
N GLU A 424 10.61 -14.81 2.91
CA GLU A 424 10.60 -15.49 4.22
C GLU A 424 10.12 -14.50 5.29
N GLN A 425 9.61 -15.01 6.40
CA GLN A 425 9.04 -14.22 7.51
C GLN A 425 9.89 -12.96 7.81
N ILE A 426 9.30 -11.76 7.67
CA ILE A 426 10.00 -10.49 7.93
C ILE A 426 10.33 -10.43 9.41
N GLN A 427 11.63 -10.44 9.75
CA GLN A 427 12.06 -10.33 11.13
C GLN A 427 12.05 -8.86 11.57
N MET A 428 11.07 -8.51 12.40
CA MET A 428 10.97 -7.19 13.02
C MET A 428 11.91 -7.09 14.23
N ASN A 429 12.46 -5.89 14.49
CA ASN A 429 13.15 -5.62 15.75
C ASN A 429 12.15 -5.36 16.88
N ASP A 430 12.65 -5.35 18.12
CA ASP A 430 11.84 -4.97 19.28
C ASP A 430 11.28 -3.55 19.09
N MET A 431 9.99 -3.39 19.39
CA MET A 431 9.37 -2.07 19.43
C MET A 431 9.94 -1.24 20.57
N TYR A 432 10.02 0.07 20.33
CA TYR A 432 10.29 1.03 21.37
C TYR A 432 9.27 2.16 21.32
N TRP A 433 9.04 2.75 22.49
CA TRP A 433 8.24 3.95 22.63
C TRP A 433 9.03 5.18 22.25
N VAL A 434 8.47 6.00 21.36
CA VAL A 434 9.10 7.24 20.94
C VAL A 434 8.97 8.26 22.07
N SER A 435 10.12 8.75 22.54
CA SER A 435 10.17 9.76 23.61
C SER A 435 9.63 11.11 23.14
N ASP A 436 10.14 11.61 22.01
CA ASP A 436 9.75 12.89 21.41
C ASP A 436 9.64 12.70 19.90
N ALA A 437 8.44 12.88 19.36
CA ALA A 437 8.13 12.53 17.96
C ALA A 437 8.97 13.34 16.96
N ILE A 438 9.14 14.65 17.19
CA ILE A 438 9.88 15.54 16.28
C ILE A 438 11.38 15.20 16.29
N SER A 439 11.94 14.93 17.46
CA SER A 439 13.35 14.53 17.59
C SER A 439 13.64 13.16 16.97
N ASP A 440 12.63 12.29 16.87
CA ASP A 440 12.70 10.98 16.21
C ASP A 440 12.41 11.03 14.70
N GLY A 441 12.13 12.22 14.18
CA GLY A 441 11.92 12.46 12.74
C GLY A 441 10.49 12.26 12.25
N LEU A 442 9.50 12.27 13.15
CA LEU A 442 8.07 12.24 12.81
C LEU A 442 7.52 13.66 12.61
N ASP A 443 6.49 13.81 11.77
CA ASP A 443 5.89 15.11 11.44
C ASP A 443 4.84 15.58 12.47
N THR A 444 4.21 14.65 13.18
CA THR A 444 3.17 14.93 14.19
C THR A 444 3.79 15.14 15.57
N PRO A 445 3.54 16.26 16.27
CA PRO A 445 4.00 16.46 17.64
C PRO A 445 3.37 15.46 18.61
N GLY A 446 4.18 14.84 19.48
CA GLY A 446 3.72 13.88 20.48
C GLY A 446 4.87 13.06 21.08
N GLY A 447 4.56 11.85 21.54
CA GLY A 447 5.51 10.95 22.22
C GLY A 447 5.33 10.92 23.74
N LEU A 448 6.07 10.03 24.42
CA LEU A 448 5.95 9.83 25.87
C LEU A 448 6.36 11.04 26.71
N ASN A 449 7.34 11.81 26.23
CA ASN A 449 7.89 13.00 26.89
C ASN A 449 7.43 14.29 26.23
N TYR A 450 6.32 14.23 25.46
CA TYR A 450 5.64 15.42 24.98
C TYR A 450 5.39 16.39 26.15
N SER A 451 5.50 17.70 25.88
CA SER A 451 5.30 18.73 26.89
C SER A 451 4.19 19.67 26.46
N HIS A 452 3.16 19.77 27.30
CA HIS A 452 2.04 20.67 27.07
C HIS A 452 2.51 22.12 27.20
N SER A 453 2.24 22.93 26.16
CA SER A 453 2.57 24.36 26.13
C SER A 453 1.35 25.26 25.92
N ASN A 454 0.24 24.70 25.45
CA ASN A 454 -1.04 25.38 25.22
C ASN A 454 -2.18 24.50 25.76
N GLY A 455 -3.29 25.11 26.19
CA GLY A 455 -4.51 24.39 26.56
C GLY A 455 -4.51 23.74 27.94
N CYS A 456 -3.35 23.58 28.59
CA CYS A 456 -3.26 23.22 29.99
C CYS A 456 -3.24 24.46 30.90
N SER A 457 -4.15 24.52 31.88
CA SER A 457 -4.29 25.64 32.82
C SER A 457 -3.83 25.32 34.24
N GLU A 458 -3.25 24.12 34.46
CA GLU A 458 -2.74 23.73 35.77
C GLU A 458 -1.58 24.64 36.24
N THR A 459 -1.53 24.90 37.55
CA THR A 459 -0.40 25.61 38.18
C THR A 459 0.55 24.60 38.80
N VAL A 460 1.68 24.36 38.16
CA VAL A 460 2.75 23.48 38.67
C VAL A 460 3.90 24.25 39.30
N ASP A 461 4.65 23.57 40.16
CA ASP A 461 5.86 24.12 40.76
C ASP A 461 6.92 24.49 39.70
N PRO A 462 7.71 25.55 39.92
CA PRO A 462 8.75 25.97 38.98
C PRO A 462 9.76 24.84 38.70
N GLY A 463 9.85 24.43 37.44
CA GLY A 463 10.78 23.40 36.98
C GLY A 463 10.17 22.02 36.73
N VAL A 464 8.87 21.85 36.99
CA VAL A 464 8.11 20.64 36.61
C VAL A 464 7.65 20.77 35.15
N VAL A 465 7.86 19.72 34.36
CA VAL A 465 7.38 19.63 32.97
C VAL A 465 6.04 18.91 32.95
N ILE A 466 5.05 19.51 32.30
CA ILE A 466 3.69 18.98 32.20
C ILE A 466 3.64 17.99 31.03
N HIS A 467 3.81 16.71 31.33
CA HIS A 467 3.74 15.64 30.34
C HIS A 467 2.31 15.17 30.04
N TYR A 468 1.40 15.34 30.99
CA TYR A 468 -0.03 15.10 30.84
C TYR A 468 -0.76 16.21 31.59
N CYS A 469 -1.90 16.64 31.06
CA CYS A 469 -2.65 17.75 31.60
C CYS A 469 -3.85 17.28 32.43
N VAL A 470 -4.06 17.81 33.64
CA VAL A 470 -5.25 17.46 34.47
C VAL A 470 -6.29 18.58 34.56
N GLU A 471 -5.93 19.80 34.14
CA GLU A 471 -6.83 20.95 34.18
C GLU A 471 -6.73 21.82 32.92
N GLY A 472 -7.88 22.20 32.35
CA GLY A 472 -7.98 23.05 31.16
C GLY A 472 -8.65 22.32 29.99
N PRO A 473 -8.84 23.01 28.86
CA PRO A 473 -9.48 22.44 27.68
C PRO A 473 -8.73 21.25 27.08
N SER A 474 -7.41 21.11 27.34
CA SER A 474 -6.59 19.98 26.88
C SER A 474 -6.35 18.93 27.97
N ALA A 475 -7.11 18.95 29.07
CA ALA A 475 -6.95 17.98 30.14
C ALA A 475 -7.22 16.55 29.65
N MET A 476 -6.24 15.67 29.84
CA MET A 476 -6.24 14.26 29.44
C MET A 476 -6.59 14.04 27.96
N THR A 477 -6.16 14.94 27.09
CA THR A 477 -6.51 14.91 25.67
C THR A 477 -5.83 13.76 24.90
N GLU A 478 -6.49 13.34 23.83
CA GLU A 478 -6.02 12.45 22.77
C GLU A 478 -5.25 13.18 21.65
N GLU A 479 -5.30 14.52 21.58
CA GLU A 479 -4.78 15.35 20.47
C GLU A 479 -3.29 15.15 20.18
N TYR A 480 -2.48 14.88 21.21
CA TYR A 480 -1.04 14.65 21.08
C TYR A 480 -0.73 13.16 21.27
N PRO A 481 -0.66 12.36 20.21
CA PRO A 481 -0.55 10.91 20.32
C PRO A 481 0.77 10.46 20.97
N VAL A 482 0.77 9.21 21.42
CA VAL A 482 1.99 8.48 21.78
C VAL A 482 2.34 7.52 20.65
N PHE A 483 3.64 7.29 20.42
CA PHE A 483 4.09 6.50 19.28
C PHE A 483 4.87 5.27 19.71
N LEU A 484 4.65 4.18 18.98
CA LEU A 484 5.50 3.00 18.96
C LEU A 484 6.16 2.89 17.60
N ARG A 485 7.44 2.54 17.58
CA ARG A 485 8.19 2.35 16.33
C ARG A 485 9.00 1.08 16.38
N THR A 486 9.07 0.40 15.25
CA THR A 486 10.01 -0.69 15.01
C THR A 486 10.44 -0.69 13.55
N THR A 487 11.65 -1.17 13.30
CA THR A 487 12.21 -1.35 11.96
C THR A 487 12.58 -2.81 11.78
N SER A 488 12.42 -3.38 10.60
CA SER A 488 12.87 -4.74 10.31
C SER A 488 14.39 -4.86 10.27
N GLN A 489 14.91 -6.08 10.38
CA GLN A 489 16.23 -6.40 9.85
C GLN A 489 16.22 -6.26 8.31
N PRO A 490 17.34 -5.91 7.65
CA PRO A 490 17.39 -5.86 6.20
C PRO A 490 17.08 -7.22 5.58
N PHE A 491 16.25 -7.25 4.54
CA PHE A 491 15.87 -8.47 3.82
C PHE A 491 15.93 -8.27 2.30
N SER A 492 16.05 -9.36 1.55
CA SER A 492 16.04 -9.29 0.09
C SER A 492 14.60 -9.29 -0.40
N MET A 493 14.24 -8.31 -1.22
CA MET A 493 12.92 -8.19 -1.80
C MET A 493 13.01 -7.45 -3.13
N ARG A 494 12.60 -8.11 -4.21
CA ARG A 494 12.62 -7.52 -5.55
C ARG A 494 11.21 -7.16 -5.97
N LEU A 495 11.05 -6.00 -6.62
CA LEU A 495 9.77 -5.55 -7.17
C LEU A 495 9.15 -6.58 -8.12
N ILE A 496 9.99 -7.31 -8.88
CA ILE A 496 9.51 -8.36 -9.79
C ILE A 496 8.85 -9.52 -9.05
N ASP A 497 9.30 -9.85 -7.85
CA ASP A 497 8.70 -10.95 -7.07
C ASP A 497 7.30 -10.55 -6.58
N ILE A 498 7.09 -9.25 -6.29
CA ILE A 498 5.77 -8.68 -5.96
C ILE A 498 4.80 -8.83 -7.13
N LEU A 499 5.26 -8.51 -8.34
CA LEU A 499 4.47 -8.61 -9.56
C LEU A 499 4.16 -10.07 -9.93
N LYS A 500 5.07 -11.00 -9.65
CA LYS A 500 4.86 -12.44 -9.87
C LYS A 500 3.71 -12.99 -9.04
N GLU A 501 3.72 -12.73 -7.74
CA GLU A 501 2.70 -13.28 -6.83
C GLU A 501 1.32 -12.68 -7.09
N ASN A 502 1.28 -11.40 -7.47
CA ASN A 502 0.03 -10.68 -7.74
C ASN A 502 -0.43 -10.78 -9.21
N ASN A 503 0.23 -11.57 -10.04
CA ASN A 503 -0.16 -11.77 -11.43
C ASN A 503 -1.21 -12.90 -11.55
N GLY A 504 -2.40 -12.57 -12.08
CA GLY A 504 -3.49 -13.52 -12.29
C GLY A 504 -3.43 -14.33 -13.60
N ASP A 505 -2.40 -14.16 -14.43
CA ASP A 505 -2.28 -14.83 -15.74
C ASP A 505 -1.12 -15.83 -15.78
N GLU A 506 -1.44 -17.12 -15.92
CA GLU A 506 -0.46 -18.22 -15.99
C GLU A 506 0.54 -18.07 -17.15
N ASN A 507 0.17 -17.42 -18.25
CA ASN A 507 1.08 -17.20 -19.37
C ASN A 507 2.13 -16.13 -19.06
N ILE A 508 1.72 -15.06 -18.37
CA ILE A 508 2.64 -14.01 -17.92
C ILE A 508 3.58 -14.55 -16.85
N ALA A 509 3.09 -15.43 -15.96
CA ALA A 509 3.91 -16.06 -14.92
C ALA A 509 5.13 -16.80 -15.50
N LYS A 510 4.94 -17.54 -16.61
CA LYS A 510 6.04 -18.25 -17.30
C LYS A 510 7.15 -17.31 -17.78
N PHE A 511 6.81 -16.10 -18.21
CA PHE A 511 7.81 -15.09 -18.58
C PHE A 511 8.48 -14.49 -17.35
N LEU A 512 7.69 -14.09 -16.34
CA LEU A 512 8.25 -13.51 -15.12
C LEU A 512 9.22 -14.46 -14.43
N ASP A 513 8.99 -15.77 -14.46
CA ASP A 513 9.87 -16.79 -13.87
C ASP A 513 11.31 -16.76 -14.38
N VAL A 514 11.53 -16.41 -15.66
CA VAL A 514 12.85 -16.40 -16.30
C VAL A 514 13.47 -15.01 -16.42
N ILE A 515 12.66 -13.95 -16.24
CA ILE A 515 13.09 -12.55 -16.31
C ILE A 515 13.97 -12.21 -15.09
N THR A 516 15.10 -11.56 -15.36
CA THR A 516 15.97 -10.96 -14.34
C THR A 516 15.60 -9.50 -14.10
N GLU A 517 16.13 -8.90 -13.04
CA GLU A 517 15.96 -7.46 -12.74
C GLU A 517 16.44 -6.58 -13.92
N ASN A 518 17.59 -6.90 -14.52
CA ASN A 518 18.11 -6.17 -15.67
C ASN A 518 17.16 -6.28 -16.88
N ASP A 519 16.59 -7.47 -17.12
CA ASP A 519 15.62 -7.65 -18.21
C ASP A 519 14.38 -6.80 -17.97
N PHE A 520 13.83 -6.82 -16.76
CA PHE A 520 12.63 -6.07 -16.42
C PHE A 520 12.86 -4.55 -16.44
N ARG A 521 14.05 -4.11 -16.00
CA ARG A 521 14.52 -2.74 -16.15
C ARG A 521 14.56 -2.33 -17.63
N SER A 522 15.14 -3.15 -18.49
CA SER A 522 15.18 -2.89 -19.93
C SER A 522 13.78 -2.85 -20.54
N VAL A 523 12.86 -3.71 -20.10
CA VAL A 523 11.44 -3.68 -20.52
C VAL A 523 10.77 -2.36 -20.12
N LEU A 524 10.91 -1.90 -18.87
CA LEU A 524 10.34 -0.60 -18.46
C LEU A 524 11.01 0.59 -19.17
N ASN A 525 12.33 0.54 -19.36
CA ASN A 525 13.07 1.53 -20.14
C ASN A 525 12.82 1.44 -21.65
N SER A 526 12.12 0.42 -22.15
CA SER A 526 11.70 0.36 -23.57
C SER A 526 10.51 1.28 -23.89
N GLY A 527 9.97 1.98 -22.88
CA GLY A 527 8.76 2.78 -23.00
C GLY A 527 7.48 2.06 -22.56
N LEU A 528 7.60 0.89 -21.93
CA LEU A 528 6.48 0.24 -21.23
C LEU A 528 6.19 1.00 -19.94
N SER A 529 4.94 1.42 -19.75
CA SER A 529 4.43 1.80 -18.44
C SER A 529 3.16 1.03 -18.09
N ILE A 530 3.02 0.71 -16.82
CA ILE A 530 1.91 -0.07 -16.28
C ILE A 530 1.17 0.81 -15.30
N GLU A 531 -0.15 0.83 -15.37
CA GLU A 531 -1.04 1.49 -14.42
C GLU A 531 -2.06 0.45 -13.94
N THR A 532 -2.32 0.37 -12.64
CA THR A 532 -3.25 -0.59 -12.04
C THR A 532 -3.95 0.04 -10.85
N ALA A 533 -5.17 -0.39 -10.55
CA ALA A 533 -5.86 0.01 -9.33
C ALA A 533 -5.85 -1.16 -8.34
N LEU A 534 -5.29 -0.93 -7.15
CA LEU A 534 -5.40 -1.85 -6.01
C LEU A 534 -6.64 -1.51 -5.20
N SER A 535 -7.46 -2.51 -4.90
CA SER A 535 -8.63 -2.30 -4.05
C SER A 535 -8.24 -2.04 -2.60
N SER A 536 -9.08 -1.28 -1.89
CA SER A 536 -8.90 -1.04 -0.45
C SER A 536 -8.98 -2.32 0.40
N GLU A 537 -9.63 -3.37 -0.11
CA GLU A 537 -9.71 -4.69 0.54
C GLU A 537 -8.33 -5.32 0.75
N TYR A 538 -7.33 -5.02 -0.10
CA TYR A 538 -5.96 -5.49 0.10
C TYR A 538 -5.32 -4.88 1.36
N LEU A 539 -5.62 -3.61 1.66
CA LEU A 539 -5.11 -2.93 2.85
C LEU A 539 -5.83 -3.38 4.13
N GLU A 540 -7.10 -3.77 4.03
CA GLU A 540 -7.86 -4.35 5.15
C GLU A 540 -7.26 -5.66 5.65
N GLY A 541 -6.69 -6.47 4.75
CA GLY A 541 -6.01 -7.72 5.12
C GLY A 541 -4.76 -7.53 5.97
N ILE A 542 -4.17 -6.33 5.99
CA ILE A 542 -2.98 -5.99 6.79
C ILE A 542 -3.37 -5.63 8.23
N ILE A 543 -4.57 -5.09 8.46
CA ILE A 543 -5.03 -4.62 9.77
C ILE A 543 -5.60 -5.80 10.58
N PRO A 544 -4.97 -6.19 11.71
CA PRO A 544 -5.44 -7.29 12.53
C PRO A 544 -6.76 -6.97 13.22
N SER A 545 -7.61 -7.98 13.42
CA SER A 545 -8.94 -7.81 14.01
C SER A 545 -8.94 -7.41 15.50
N ASN A 546 -7.80 -7.49 16.18
CA ASN A 546 -7.63 -7.15 17.61
C ASN A 546 -7.10 -5.72 17.82
N LEU A 547 -7.07 -4.89 16.77
CA LEU A 547 -6.81 -3.46 16.88
C LEU A 547 -8.13 -2.68 17.01
N PRO A 548 -8.14 -1.55 17.75
CA PRO A 548 -9.25 -0.59 17.70
C PRO A 548 -9.41 0.00 16.29
N PRO A 549 -10.43 0.85 16.03
CA PRO A 549 -10.59 1.53 14.75
C PRO A 549 -9.29 2.22 14.31
N SER A 550 -8.73 1.71 13.22
CA SER A 550 -7.39 2.05 12.74
C SER A 550 -7.44 2.51 11.29
N GLU A 551 -6.62 3.50 10.96
CA GLU A 551 -6.29 3.85 9.57
C GLU A 551 -4.90 3.31 9.23
N LEU A 552 -4.63 3.09 7.94
CA LEU A 552 -3.37 2.52 7.46
C LEU A 552 -2.85 3.32 6.26
N THR A 553 -1.60 3.78 6.36
CA THR A 553 -0.83 4.36 5.26
C THR A 553 0.38 3.47 4.96
N LEU A 554 0.44 2.92 3.76
CA LEU A 554 1.57 2.14 3.24
C LEU A 554 2.31 2.96 2.17
N GLU A 555 3.53 3.39 2.50
CA GLU A 555 4.47 3.98 1.54
C GLU A 555 5.42 2.89 1.04
N ILE A 556 5.46 2.67 -0.28
CA ILE A 556 6.45 1.80 -0.93
C ILE A 556 7.43 2.72 -1.68
N VAL A 557 8.67 2.80 -1.20
CA VAL A 557 9.75 3.49 -1.92
C VAL A 557 10.25 2.56 -3.02
N LEU A 558 10.20 3.03 -4.26
CA LEU A 558 10.55 2.25 -5.45
C LEU A 558 12.07 2.10 -5.61
N PRO A 559 12.54 1.01 -6.26
CA PRO A 559 13.93 0.87 -6.64
C PRO A 559 14.42 2.03 -7.52
N VAL A 560 15.71 2.35 -7.46
CA VAL A 560 16.32 3.50 -8.16
C VAL A 560 16.18 3.48 -9.69
N TRP A 561 15.78 2.36 -10.27
CA TRP A 561 15.59 2.18 -11.72
C TRP A 561 14.11 2.27 -12.16
N VAL A 562 13.16 2.38 -11.21
CA VAL A 562 11.71 2.51 -11.43
C VAL A 562 11.20 3.83 -10.87
N ARG A 563 10.15 4.38 -11.49
CA ARG A 563 9.39 5.53 -11.00
C ARG A 563 7.91 5.36 -11.33
N THR A 564 7.04 6.16 -10.72
CA THR A 564 5.64 6.26 -11.16
C THR A 564 5.55 6.97 -12.51
N ILE A 565 4.42 6.86 -13.20
CA ILE A 565 4.18 7.57 -14.48
C ILE A 565 4.31 9.10 -14.29
N ASP A 566 3.94 9.61 -13.12
CA ASP A 566 4.08 11.03 -12.73
C ASP A 566 5.52 11.42 -12.31
N GLY A 567 6.43 10.46 -12.29
CA GLY A 567 7.84 10.66 -11.95
C GLY A 567 8.15 10.72 -10.45
N GLN A 568 7.27 10.18 -9.60
CA GLN A 568 7.55 10.01 -8.17
C GLN A 568 8.37 8.73 -7.92
N ASN A 569 9.09 8.70 -6.81
CA ASN A 569 9.92 7.57 -6.39
C ASN A 569 9.25 6.70 -5.32
N SER A 570 8.02 7.01 -4.93
CA SER A 570 7.25 6.20 -3.98
C SER A 570 5.79 6.12 -4.39
N ILE A 571 5.13 5.06 -3.93
CA ILE A 571 3.71 4.80 -4.05
C ILE A 571 3.12 4.90 -2.64
N ILE A 572 2.02 5.62 -2.49
CA ILE A 572 1.33 5.78 -1.20
C ILE A 572 -0.06 5.19 -1.33
N LEU A 573 -0.35 4.20 -0.50
CA LEU A 573 -1.64 3.52 -0.40
C LEU A 573 -2.26 3.85 0.96
N THR A 574 -3.54 4.24 0.97
CA THR A 574 -4.22 4.65 2.20
C THR A 574 -5.54 3.92 2.39
N HIS A 575 -5.78 3.42 3.59
CA HIS A 575 -7.06 2.92 4.07
C HIS A 575 -7.56 3.82 5.19
N SER A 576 -8.81 4.28 5.09
CA SER A 576 -9.44 5.19 6.05
C SER A 576 -10.76 4.63 6.55
N LEU A 577 -11.22 5.11 7.71
CA LEU A 577 -12.47 4.62 8.31
C LEU A 577 -13.74 5.10 7.57
N GLU A 578 -13.67 6.24 6.88
CA GLU A 578 -14.83 6.87 6.24
C GLU A 578 -14.83 6.78 4.69
N ASN A 579 -13.66 6.77 4.05
CA ASN A 579 -13.53 6.85 2.60
C ASN A 579 -12.44 5.90 2.07
N ASN A 580 -12.86 4.71 1.69
CA ASN A 580 -12.00 3.76 1.01
C ASN A 580 -12.21 3.85 -0.50
N SER A 581 -11.15 4.24 -1.21
CA SER A 581 -11.08 4.22 -2.67
C SER A 581 -9.94 3.33 -3.13
N ASP A 582 -10.10 2.73 -4.30
CA ASP A 582 -9.01 2.00 -4.95
C ASP A 582 -7.83 2.96 -5.16
N SER A 583 -6.63 2.51 -4.80
CA SER A 583 -5.41 3.28 -4.97
C SER A 583 -4.80 2.98 -6.34
N GLU A 584 -4.63 4.03 -7.15
CA GLU A 584 -3.95 3.94 -8.44
C GLU A 584 -2.45 3.80 -8.25
N ILE A 585 -1.88 2.77 -8.86
CA ILE A 585 -0.46 2.46 -8.87
C ILE A 585 0.03 2.53 -10.29
N SER A 586 1.20 3.12 -10.46
CA SER A 586 1.84 3.15 -11.77
C SER A 586 3.34 2.90 -11.68
N PHE A 587 3.85 2.26 -12.74
CA PHE A 587 5.26 1.90 -12.89
C PHE A 587 5.75 2.30 -14.28
N ALA A 588 6.92 2.93 -14.32
CA ALA A 588 7.61 3.31 -15.55
C ALA A 588 9.14 3.25 -15.34
N GLY A 589 9.88 3.10 -16.44
CA GLY A 589 11.33 3.21 -16.43
C GLY A 589 11.80 4.62 -16.07
N THR A 590 12.99 4.71 -15.49
CA THR A 590 13.64 6.00 -15.18
C THR A 590 14.14 6.73 -16.43
N ASP A 591 14.47 5.98 -17.49
CA ASP A 591 14.92 6.51 -18.78
C ASP A 591 14.21 5.75 -19.93
N PRO A 592 12.92 6.02 -20.16
CA PRO A 592 12.14 5.33 -21.17
C PRO A 592 12.52 5.78 -22.58
N TYR A 593 12.68 4.82 -23.48
CA TYR A 593 12.90 5.01 -24.91
C TYR A 593 11.80 5.88 -25.53
N ASP A 594 12.22 6.92 -26.25
CA ASP A 594 11.33 7.77 -27.04
C ASP A 594 11.50 7.47 -28.53
N TRP A 595 10.45 6.92 -29.13
CA TRP A 595 10.40 6.61 -30.55
C TRP A 595 10.46 7.86 -31.44
N ARG A 596 10.30 9.09 -30.91
CA ARG A 596 10.31 10.33 -31.70
C ARG A 596 11.73 10.76 -32.10
N ASN A 597 12.59 9.82 -32.47
CA ASN A 597 13.93 10.03 -32.97
C ASN A 597 14.01 9.85 -34.51
N GLU A 598 15.08 10.36 -35.14
CA GLU A 598 15.38 10.12 -36.55
C GLU A 598 16.36 8.96 -36.69
N ILE A 599 16.08 8.01 -37.58
CA ILE A 599 17.01 6.93 -37.93
C ILE A 599 17.72 7.28 -39.22
N LYS A 600 19.04 7.12 -39.26
CA LYS A 600 19.89 7.47 -40.40
C LYS A 600 20.64 6.25 -40.91
N ASN A 601 20.77 6.13 -42.23
CA ASN A 601 21.60 5.10 -42.84
C ASN A 601 23.09 5.44 -42.67
N SER A 602 23.96 4.53 -43.12
CA SER A 602 25.42 4.69 -43.12
C SER A 602 25.93 5.93 -43.88
N ASP A 603 25.14 6.44 -44.83
CA ASP A 603 25.42 7.66 -45.60
C ASP A 603 24.92 8.95 -44.92
N GLY A 604 24.31 8.83 -43.73
CA GLY A 604 23.77 9.94 -42.94
C GLY A 604 22.42 10.47 -43.44
N GLN A 605 21.76 9.77 -44.35
CA GLN A 605 20.43 10.12 -44.85
C GLN A 605 19.36 9.59 -43.89
N VAL A 606 18.35 10.41 -43.61
CA VAL A 606 17.21 10.03 -42.77
C VAL A 606 16.41 8.96 -43.50
N VAL A 607 16.32 7.79 -42.90
CA VAL A 607 15.52 6.65 -43.39
C VAL A 607 14.15 6.63 -42.72
N CYS A 608 14.11 7.01 -41.43
CA CYS A 608 12.87 7.17 -40.69
C CYS A 608 12.84 8.48 -39.92
N THR A 609 11.69 9.13 -39.97
CA THR A 609 11.43 10.44 -39.38
C THR A 609 10.87 10.33 -37.96
N THR A 610 10.87 11.44 -37.23
CA THR A 610 10.34 11.51 -35.85
C THR A 610 8.82 11.33 -35.73
N LEU A 611 8.10 11.17 -36.86
CA LEU A 611 6.65 11.01 -36.91
C LEU A 611 6.22 9.57 -37.24
N GLU A 612 7.16 8.71 -37.58
CA GLU A 612 6.90 7.34 -38.01
C GLU A 612 7.09 6.38 -36.83
N ARG A 613 5.99 5.95 -36.20
CA ARG A 613 6.01 4.97 -35.10
C ARG A 613 6.48 3.60 -35.54
N THR A 614 6.18 3.23 -36.77
CA THR A 614 6.72 2.05 -37.45
C THR A 614 7.76 2.49 -38.46
N CYS A 615 8.95 1.87 -38.39
CA CYS A 615 10.07 2.11 -39.28
C CYS A 615 10.57 0.76 -39.81
N ILE A 616 10.23 0.48 -41.07
CA ILE A 616 10.66 -0.71 -41.81
C ILE A 616 11.22 -0.23 -43.15
N THR A 617 12.45 -0.64 -43.43
CA THR A 617 13.18 -0.21 -44.61
C THR A 617 13.50 -1.43 -45.45
N SER A 618 13.41 -1.33 -46.77
CA SER A 618 13.82 -2.40 -47.68
C SER A 618 14.98 -1.97 -48.56
N SER A 619 15.71 -2.94 -49.08
CA SER A 619 16.72 -2.75 -50.11
C SER A 619 16.65 -3.94 -51.04
N ILE A 620 16.45 -3.70 -52.33
CA ILE A 620 16.40 -4.77 -53.34
C ILE A 620 17.46 -4.46 -54.39
N ASP A 621 18.37 -5.39 -54.65
CA ASP A 621 19.37 -5.32 -55.71
C ASP A 621 19.23 -6.55 -56.62
N PHE A 622 18.75 -6.31 -57.84
CA PHE A 622 18.58 -7.32 -58.86
C PHE A 622 19.68 -7.16 -59.92
N ASP A 623 20.60 -8.12 -59.99
CA ASP A 623 21.73 -8.10 -60.91
C ASP A 623 21.47 -9.04 -62.11
N VAL A 624 21.20 -8.47 -63.28
CA VAL A 624 21.09 -9.23 -64.55
C VAL A 624 22.43 -9.26 -65.26
N SER A 625 23.19 -10.33 -65.04
CA SER A 625 24.55 -10.49 -65.55
C SER A 625 24.61 -10.70 -67.06
N ALA A 626 23.70 -11.53 -67.60
CA ALA A 626 23.62 -11.83 -69.01
C ALA A 626 22.19 -12.20 -69.43
N PHE A 627 21.81 -11.81 -70.65
CA PHE A 627 20.60 -12.28 -71.32
C PHE A 627 21.02 -12.81 -72.69
N ARG A 628 20.68 -14.05 -73.02
CA ARG A 628 21.12 -14.76 -74.23
C ARG A 628 19.91 -15.34 -74.97
N ILE A 629 19.89 -15.15 -76.29
CA ILE A 629 18.90 -15.78 -77.17
C ILE A 629 19.64 -16.78 -78.03
N ASN A 630 19.48 -18.06 -77.75
CA ASN A 630 20.13 -19.14 -78.46
C ASN A 630 19.23 -19.67 -79.58
N GLU A 631 19.28 -19.02 -80.74
CA GLU A 631 18.41 -19.35 -81.87
C GLU A 631 18.58 -20.79 -82.40
N TRP A 632 19.77 -21.39 -82.22
CA TRP A 632 20.08 -22.74 -82.71
C TRP A 632 19.63 -23.87 -81.77
N SER A 633 19.67 -23.65 -80.46
CA SER A 633 19.10 -24.58 -79.47
C SER A 633 17.63 -24.30 -79.19
N GLN A 634 17.07 -23.24 -79.80
CA GLN A 634 15.73 -22.74 -79.52
C GLN A 634 15.51 -22.44 -78.03
N SER A 635 16.55 -21.92 -77.36
CA SER A 635 16.51 -21.61 -75.93
C SER A 635 16.75 -20.13 -75.64
N VAL A 636 16.15 -19.63 -74.56
CA VAL A 636 16.43 -18.30 -74.00
C VAL A 636 17.04 -18.52 -72.63
N SER A 637 18.20 -17.91 -72.35
CA SER A 637 18.82 -17.98 -71.02
C SER A 637 19.05 -16.62 -70.38
N LEU A 638 18.82 -16.56 -69.07
CA LEU A 638 18.93 -15.38 -68.23
C LEU A 638 19.84 -15.71 -67.04
N ASP A 639 20.98 -15.03 -66.94
CA ASP A 639 21.84 -15.10 -65.76
C ASP A 639 21.49 -13.94 -64.83
N PHE A 640 20.99 -14.25 -63.63
CA PHE A 640 20.66 -13.22 -62.64
C PHE A 640 21.06 -13.61 -61.22
N ALA A 641 21.21 -12.61 -60.37
CA ALA A 641 21.31 -12.72 -58.92
C ALA A 641 20.35 -11.72 -58.27
N LEU A 642 19.86 -12.06 -57.08
CA LEU A 642 18.98 -11.19 -56.29
C LEU A 642 19.55 -11.08 -54.88
N ASP A 643 19.64 -9.86 -54.37
CA ASP A 643 19.91 -9.58 -52.98
C ASP A 643 18.80 -8.65 -52.46
N ALA A 644 17.98 -9.13 -51.54
CA ALA A 644 16.87 -8.37 -50.98
C ALA A 644 16.94 -8.40 -49.45
N GLU A 645 16.85 -7.23 -48.83
CA GLU A 645 16.93 -7.05 -47.39
C GLU A 645 15.72 -6.24 -46.91
N VAL A 646 15.17 -6.61 -45.75
CA VAL A 646 14.16 -5.86 -45.02
C VAL A 646 14.65 -5.68 -43.60
N SER A 647 14.84 -4.43 -43.19
CA SER A 647 15.34 -4.05 -41.87
C SER A 647 14.21 -3.43 -41.05
N ILE A 648 13.94 -4.02 -39.88
CA ILE A 648 12.92 -3.59 -38.93
C ILE A 648 13.61 -2.88 -37.78
N HIS A 649 13.35 -1.57 -37.64
CA HIS A 649 13.89 -0.76 -36.55
C HIS A 649 12.90 -0.63 -35.39
N ARG A 650 11.64 -0.31 -35.70
CA ARG A 650 10.57 -0.22 -34.71
C ARG A 650 9.20 -0.50 -35.30
N ILE A 651 8.28 -1.01 -34.49
CA ILE A 651 6.91 -1.34 -34.89
C ILE A 651 5.93 -0.66 -33.93
N SER A 652 4.95 0.09 -34.42
CA SER A 652 3.91 0.70 -33.59
C SER A 652 3.08 -0.39 -32.90
N VAL A 653 2.66 -0.17 -31.65
CA VAL A 653 1.73 -1.08 -30.99
C VAL A 653 0.31 -0.56 -31.11
N PRO A 654 -0.63 -1.32 -31.70
CA PRO A 654 -2.03 -0.92 -31.72
C PRO A 654 -2.57 -0.85 -30.29
N LEU A 655 -2.93 0.36 -29.84
CA LEU A 655 -3.38 0.61 -28.46
C LEU A 655 -4.64 -0.20 -28.08
N ASP A 656 -5.45 -0.58 -29.08
CA ASP A 656 -6.64 -1.42 -28.87
C ASP A 656 -6.31 -2.88 -28.51
N ARG A 657 -5.08 -3.35 -28.79
CA ARG A 657 -4.59 -4.70 -28.45
C ARG A 657 -3.99 -4.77 -27.05
N LEU A 658 -3.46 -3.67 -26.54
CA LEU A 658 -2.92 -3.57 -25.17
C LEU A 658 -4.02 -3.34 -24.13
N ASN A 659 -5.18 -2.84 -24.56
CA ASN A 659 -6.25 -2.44 -23.66
C ASN A 659 -7.19 -3.60 -23.28
N ARG A 660 -7.20 -3.88 -21.96
CA ARG A 660 -8.29 -4.42 -21.12
C ARG A 660 -8.13 -5.85 -20.61
N SER A 661 -7.44 -5.96 -19.47
CA SER A 661 -7.78 -6.92 -18.43
C SER A 661 -8.08 -6.15 -17.13
N GLY A 662 -9.36 -6.05 -16.76
CA GLY A 662 -9.76 -5.49 -15.46
C GLY A 662 -9.34 -4.04 -15.19
N SER A 663 -8.69 -3.82 -14.04
CA SER A 663 -8.20 -2.53 -13.54
C SER A 663 -6.78 -2.15 -14.02
N THR A 664 -6.12 -3.02 -14.80
CA THR A 664 -4.73 -2.79 -15.24
C THR A 664 -4.70 -2.29 -16.69
N GLN A 665 -3.99 -1.18 -16.89
CA GLN A 665 -3.70 -0.56 -18.19
C GLN A 665 -2.21 -0.66 -18.47
N VAL A 666 -1.87 -1.03 -19.70
CA VAL A 666 -0.48 -1.10 -20.18
C VAL A 666 -0.33 -0.11 -21.33
N HIS A 667 0.65 0.77 -21.22
CA HIS A 667 0.94 1.77 -22.24
C HIS A 667 2.27 1.46 -22.90
N MET A 668 2.24 1.40 -24.23
CA MET A 668 3.41 1.30 -25.09
C MET A 668 3.02 1.80 -26.48
N GLU A 669 3.81 2.71 -27.05
CA GLU A 669 3.49 3.32 -28.35
C GLU A 669 4.20 2.62 -29.52
N ALA A 670 5.45 2.18 -29.31
CA ALA A 670 6.26 1.51 -30.34
C ALA A 670 7.22 0.51 -29.70
N LEU A 671 7.42 -0.63 -30.36
CA LEU A 671 8.37 -1.68 -30.03
C LEU A 671 9.68 -1.42 -30.78
N PRO A 672 10.77 -1.01 -30.11
CA PRO A 672 12.09 -0.93 -30.72
C PRO A 672 12.66 -2.33 -30.99
N SER A 673 13.58 -2.45 -31.95
CA SER A 673 14.24 -3.70 -32.33
C SER A 673 14.97 -4.36 -31.16
N ASP A 674 15.60 -3.59 -30.27
CA ASP A 674 16.27 -4.15 -29.09
C ASP A 674 15.30 -4.79 -28.10
N LEU A 675 14.06 -4.29 -27.98
CA LEU A 675 13.04 -4.94 -27.15
C LEU A 675 12.60 -6.28 -27.76
N ILE A 676 12.53 -6.37 -29.08
CA ILE A 676 12.23 -7.65 -29.78
C ILE A 676 13.36 -8.65 -29.52
N ARG A 677 14.63 -8.22 -29.61
CA ARG A 677 15.81 -9.05 -29.25
C ARG A 677 15.75 -9.51 -27.80
N LEU A 678 15.41 -8.61 -26.88
CA LEU A 678 15.23 -8.95 -25.47
C LEU A 678 14.11 -9.97 -25.26
N GLY A 679 12.98 -9.82 -25.95
CA GLY A 679 11.90 -10.80 -25.94
C GLY A 679 12.34 -12.18 -26.41
N LEU A 680 13.12 -12.25 -27.51
CA LEU A 680 13.68 -13.50 -28.03
C LEU A 680 14.72 -14.12 -27.08
N ASP A 681 15.55 -13.31 -26.42
CA ASP A 681 16.51 -13.77 -25.42
C ASP A 681 15.83 -14.36 -24.18
N ILE A 682 14.83 -13.65 -23.64
CA ILE A 682 14.01 -14.12 -22.50
C ILE A 682 13.32 -15.43 -22.89
N ALA A 683 12.70 -15.48 -24.06
CA ALA A 683 12.00 -16.68 -24.52
C ALA A 683 12.95 -17.86 -24.78
N SER A 684 14.21 -17.60 -25.18
CA SER A 684 15.24 -18.64 -25.31
C SER A 684 15.67 -19.25 -23.97
N ARG A 685 15.40 -18.58 -22.85
CA ARG A 685 15.62 -19.09 -21.47
C ARG A 685 14.43 -19.87 -20.91
N MET A 686 13.28 -19.83 -21.57
CA MET A 686 12.08 -20.56 -21.14
C MET A 686 12.23 -22.06 -21.37
N ALA A 687 11.68 -22.87 -20.46
CA ALA A 687 11.66 -24.32 -20.61
C ALA A 687 10.83 -24.78 -21.81
N GLU A 688 9.72 -24.10 -22.07
CA GLU A 688 8.85 -24.29 -23.23
C GLU A 688 8.61 -22.92 -23.89
N PRO A 689 9.41 -22.55 -24.91
CA PRO A 689 9.20 -21.32 -25.66
C PRO A 689 7.86 -21.34 -26.40
N LEU A 690 7.29 -20.16 -26.66
CA LEU A 690 6.10 -20.07 -27.49
C LEU A 690 6.38 -20.56 -28.92
N VAL A 691 5.48 -21.40 -29.43
CA VAL A 691 5.47 -21.87 -30.81
C VAL A 691 4.22 -21.31 -31.48
N PHE A 692 4.41 -20.70 -32.64
CA PHE A 692 3.36 -20.23 -33.52
C PHE A 692 3.29 -21.17 -34.70
N ASP A 693 2.13 -21.82 -34.85
CA ASP A 693 1.85 -22.63 -36.02
C ASP A 693 1.65 -21.70 -37.23
N GLY A 694 2.28 -22.05 -38.35
CA GLY A 694 2.12 -21.39 -39.63
C GLY A 694 0.79 -21.74 -40.29
N PRO A 695 0.57 -21.30 -41.54
CA PRO A 695 -0.62 -21.67 -42.28
C PRO A 695 -0.66 -23.19 -42.54
N ASP A 696 -1.87 -23.78 -42.50
CA ASP A 696 -2.11 -25.23 -42.73
C ASP A 696 -1.61 -25.74 -44.10
N SER A 697 -1.37 -24.84 -45.07
CA SER A 697 -0.67 -25.15 -46.32
C SER A 697 0.08 -23.92 -46.82
N VAL A 698 1.26 -24.14 -47.39
CA VAL A 698 2.06 -23.10 -48.05
C VAL A 698 1.51 -22.76 -49.45
N CYS A 699 0.66 -23.63 -50.00
CA CYS A 699 0.07 -23.50 -51.33
C CYS A 699 -1.39 -23.04 -51.29
N SER A 700 -1.91 -22.60 -52.43
CA SER A 700 -3.35 -22.45 -52.65
C SER A 700 -4.02 -23.80 -52.89
N ASP A 701 -5.30 -23.94 -52.51
CA ASP A 701 -6.09 -25.18 -52.54
C ASP A 701 -6.11 -25.93 -53.90
N ASP A 702 -5.71 -25.27 -54.98
CA ASP A 702 -5.70 -25.75 -56.36
C ASP A 702 -4.34 -26.30 -56.85
N GLN A 703 -3.29 -26.22 -56.03
CA GLN A 703 -1.96 -26.74 -56.36
C GLN A 703 -1.68 -28.07 -55.65
N ASP A 704 -1.47 -29.13 -56.45
CA ASP A 704 -1.19 -30.50 -55.96
C ASP A 704 0.33 -30.78 -56.00
N LEU A 705 1.12 -30.12 -55.14
CA LEU A 705 2.59 -30.26 -55.06
C LEU A 705 2.98 -30.92 -53.72
N GLU A 706 4.09 -31.67 -53.69
CA GLU A 706 4.57 -32.36 -52.47
C GLU A 706 4.96 -31.37 -51.37
N VAL A 707 5.49 -30.20 -51.74
CA VAL A 707 5.82 -29.10 -50.80
C VAL A 707 4.59 -28.50 -50.11
N CYS A 708 3.38 -28.73 -50.64
CA CYS A 708 2.15 -28.16 -50.06
C CYS A 708 1.73 -28.87 -48.75
N ASP A 709 2.26 -30.06 -48.48
CA ASP A 709 2.04 -30.86 -47.27
C ASP A 709 3.06 -30.55 -46.16
N GLU A 710 3.99 -29.59 -46.37
CA GLU A 710 4.96 -29.20 -45.36
C GLU A 710 4.37 -28.19 -44.36
N ASP A 711 4.40 -28.55 -43.07
CA ASP A 711 3.93 -27.71 -41.97
C ASP A 711 5.02 -26.70 -41.57
N LEU A 712 4.72 -25.41 -41.65
CA LEU A 712 5.63 -24.37 -41.20
C LEU A 712 5.34 -24.03 -39.73
N SER A 713 6.36 -24.02 -38.87
CA SER A 713 6.18 -23.62 -37.46
C SER A 713 7.31 -22.71 -37.00
N PHE A 714 6.98 -21.74 -36.13
CA PHE A 714 7.92 -20.74 -35.65
C PHE A 714 8.01 -20.79 -34.13
N SER A 715 9.18 -21.15 -33.59
CA SER A 715 9.47 -20.98 -32.16
C SER A 715 10.03 -19.58 -31.90
N PHE A 716 9.42 -18.84 -30.96
CA PHE A 716 9.82 -17.48 -30.59
C PHE A 716 11.11 -17.46 -29.77
N THR A 717 12.24 -17.76 -30.43
CA THR A 717 13.59 -17.76 -29.87
C THR A 717 14.58 -17.30 -30.94
N HIS A 718 15.81 -16.93 -30.56
CA HIS A 718 16.84 -16.57 -31.54
C HIS A 718 17.10 -17.70 -32.55
N GLN A 719 17.20 -18.94 -32.05
CA GLN A 719 17.41 -20.11 -32.89
C GLN A 719 16.17 -20.45 -33.72
N GLY A 720 14.97 -20.38 -33.13
CA GLY A 720 13.72 -20.65 -33.82
C GLY A 720 13.45 -19.68 -34.97
N LEU A 721 13.76 -18.38 -34.81
CA LEU A 721 13.65 -17.41 -35.90
C LEU A 721 14.67 -17.65 -37.03
N THR A 722 15.88 -18.06 -36.65
CA THR A 722 16.94 -18.41 -37.61
C THR A 722 16.58 -19.66 -38.41
N ASP A 723 16.01 -20.67 -37.75
CA ASP A 723 15.62 -21.93 -38.38
C ASP A 723 14.37 -21.76 -39.24
N PHE A 724 13.34 -21.05 -38.74
CA PHE A 724 12.16 -20.68 -39.52
C PHE A 724 12.53 -19.92 -40.80
N SER A 725 13.45 -18.95 -40.70
CA SER A 725 13.93 -18.24 -41.89
C SER A 725 14.51 -19.19 -42.92
N LYS A 726 15.41 -20.11 -42.52
CA LYS A 726 16.03 -21.08 -43.44
C LYS A 726 14.99 -22.01 -44.07
N GLU A 727 14.08 -22.54 -43.26
CA GLU A 727 13.00 -23.42 -43.69
C GLU A 727 12.11 -22.74 -44.75
N VAL A 728 11.74 -21.47 -44.56
CA VAL A 728 11.03 -20.68 -45.57
C VAL A 728 11.83 -20.59 -46.89
N GLY A 729 13.15 -20.46 -46.83
CA GLY A 729 13.99 -20.43 -48.03
C GLY A 729 14.05 -21.77 -48.78
N GLU A 730 14.11 -22.87 -48.03
CA GLU A 730 14.08 -24.25 -48.57
C GLU A 730 12.72 -24.54 -49.22
N ILE A 731 11.63 -24.29 -48.49
CA ILE A 731 10.24 -24.44 -48.98
C ILE A 731 9.99 -23.62 -50.25
N LEU A 732 10.38 -22.34 -50.27
CA LEU A 732 10.19 -21.49 -51.46
C LEU A 732 11.02 -21.98 -52.65
N THR A 733 12.20 -22.54 -52.40
CA THR A 733 13.04 -23.13 -53.45
C THR A 733 12.36 -24.36 -54.05
N ASP A 734 11.82 -25.24 -53.20
CA ASP A 734 11.15 -26.47 -53.62
C ASP A 734 9.82 -26.18 -54.32
N LEU A 735 9.07 -25.18 -53.85
CA LEU A 735 7.88 -24.68 -54.52
C LEU A 735 8.19 -24.22 -55.95
N ILE A 736 9.30 -23.49 -56.15
CA ILE A 736 9.73 -23.02 -57.47
C ILE A 736 10.19 -24.18 -58.36
N HIS A 737 10.96 -25.13 -57.83
CA HIS A 737 11.38 -26.32 -58.57
C HIS A 737 10.19 -27.16 -59.03
N GLN A 738 9.31 -27.54 -58.11
CA GLN A 738 8.15 -28.39 -58.42
C GLN A 738 7.14 -27.66 -59.33
N SER A 739 6.95 -26.35 -59.13
CA SER A 739 6.12 -25.54 -60.05
C SER A 739 6.74 -25.47 -61.44
N GLY A 740 8.06 -25.30 -61.54
CA GLY A 740 8.80 -25.28 -62.79
C GLY A 740 8.73 -26.59 -63.59
N GLU A 741 8.78 -27.73 -62.91
CA GLU A 741 8.62 -29.06 -63.53
C GLU A 741 7.25 -29.26 -64.19
N LYS A 742 6.20 -28.63 -63.66
CA LYS A 742 4.83 -28.72 -64.21
C LYS A 742 4.58 -27.78 -65.39
N ILE A 743 5.43 -26.77 -65.64
CA ILE A 743 5.22 -25.79 -66.71
C ILE A 743 5.12 -26.46 -68.10
N PRO A 744 6.00 -27.39 -68.49
CA PRO A 744 5.90 -28.08 -69.78
C PRO A 744 4.68 -29.02 -69.91
N GLU A 745 4.06 -29.41 -68.79
CA GLU A 745 2.94 -30.36 -68.78
C GLU A 745 1.58 -29.69 -69.13
N ASN A 746 1.53 -28.35 -69.10
CA ASN A 746 0.33 -27.59 -69.44
C ASN A 746 0.05 -27.60 -70.97
N GLU A 747 -1.20 -27.90 -71.37
CA GLU A 747 -1.60 -28.05 -72.78
C GLU A 747 -1.34 -26.81 -73.67
N ASN A 748 -1.20 -25.62 -73.07
CA ASN A 748 -0.96 -24.35 -73.77
C ASN A 748 0.46 -23.78 -73.54
N SER A 749 1.36 -24.55 -72.92
CA SER A 749 2.71 -24.06 -72.61
C SER A 749 3.59 -23.98 -73.86
N PRO A 750 4.25 -22.85 -74.14
CA PRO A 750 5.20 -22.73 -75.25
C PRO A 750 6.58 -23.34 -74.92
N PHE A 751 6.77 -23.88 -73.71
CA PHE A 751 8.06 -24.39 -73.23
C PHE A 751 8.09 -25.92 -73.22
N THR A 752 9.17 -26.49 -73.76
CA THR A 752 9.41 -27.94 -73.76
C THR A 752 10.19 -28.40 -72.53
N ARG A 753 11.02 -27.52 -71.95
CA ARG A 753 11.81 -27.79 -70.76
C ARG A 753 12.15 -26.47 -70.05
N VAL A 754 12.11 -26.52 -68.74
CA VAL A 754 12.52 -25.43 -67.83
C VAL A 754 13.64 -25.98 -66.97
N ASP A 755 14.85 -25.43 -67.07
CA ASP A 755 15.97 -25.81 -66.21
C ASP A 755 16.12 -24.79 -65.08
N LEU A 756 15.77 -25.22 -63.86
CA LEU A 756 15.90 -24.47 -62.62
C LEU A 756 16.92 -25.11 -61.67
N SER A 757 17.70 -26.09 -62.11
CA SER A 757 18.57 -26.88 -61.21
C SER A 757 19.63 -26.06 -60.45
N GLY A 758 19.97 -24.87 -60.95
CA GLY A 758 20.86 -23.94 -60.25
C GLY A 758 20.16 -23.03 -59.24
N PHE A 759 18.82 -22.94 -59.27
CA PHE A 759 18.03 -21.99 -58.49
C PHE A 759 18.01 -22.39 -57.00
N GLN A 760 18.33 -21.44 -56.12
CA GLN A 760 18.27 -21.63 -54.68
C GLN A 760 17.97 -20.30 -54.02
N ILE A 761 16.95 -20.28 -53.15
CA ILE A 761 16.66 -19.13 -52.30
C ILE A 761 17.38 -19.36 -50.97
N LYS A 762 18.29 -18.44 -50.62
CA LYS A 762 18.94 -18.42 -49.30
C LYS A 762 18.35 -17.30 -48.48
N THR A 763 17.74 -17.65 -47.37
CA THR A 763 17.15 -16.72 -46.41
C THR A 763 18.00 -16.68 -45.15
N SER A 764 18.13 -15.50 -44.55
CA SER A 764 18.80 -15.33 -43.26
C SER A 764 18.16 -14.22 -42.44
N VAL A 765 18.30 -14.32 -41.12
CA VAL A 765 17.97 -13.23 -40.20
C VAL A 765 19.25 -12.80 -39.50
N ASP A 766 19.53 -11.51 -39.57
CA ASP A 766 20.65 -10.85 -38.91
C ASP A 766 20.14 -9.87 -37.84
N GLY A 767 21.05 -9.45 -36.95
CA GLY A 767 20.70 -8.54 -35.86
C GLY A 767 19.95 -9.21 -34.70
N LEU A 768 20.15 -10.52 -34.50
CA LEU A 768 19.62 -11.30 -33.36
C LEU A 768 20.64 -11.47 -32.21
N GLY A 769 21.60 -10.55 -32.11
CA GLY A 769 22.63 -10.59 -31.07
C GLY A 769 22.04 -10.41 -29.67
N THR A 770 22.88 -10.58 -28.64
CA THR A 770 22.48 -10.27 -27.26
C THR A 770 22.09 -8.79 -27.16
N PRO A 771 20.92 -8.46 -26.61
CA PRO A 771 20.46 -7.08 -26.46
C PRO A 771 21.38 -6.30 -25.53
N ASP A 772 21.51 -4.99 -25.76
CA ASP A 772 22.18 -4.08 -24.84
C ASP A 772 21.24 -3.74 -23.65
N LEU A 773 21.81 -3.19 -22.57
CA LEU A 773 21.05 -2.66 -21.44
C LEU A 773 20.29 -1.37 -21.79
N SER A 774 20.76 -0.65 -22.82
CA SER A 774 20.04 0.48 -23.41
C SER A 774 19.17 -0.02 -24.54
N ILE A 775 17.85 0.11 -24.40
CA ILE A 775 16.90 -0.31 -25.43
C ILE A 775 16.70 0.82 -26.44
N GLY A 776 16.97 0.55 -27.71
CA GLY A 776 16.73 1.49 -28.80
C GLY A 776 16.45 0.80 -30.13
N ASP A 777 16.39 1.63 -31.17
CA ASP A 777 16.08 1.23 -32.56
C ASP A 777 17.23 1.50 -33.54
N ASP A 778 18.44 1.76 -33.02
CA ASP A 778 19.64 2.05 -33.81
C ASP A 778 20.08 0.85 -34.66
N GLU A 779 19.98 -0.36 -34.11
CA GLU A 779 20.33 -1.58 -34.82
C GLU A 779 19.08 -2.38 -35.22
N PRO A 780 18.80 -2.54 -36.53
CA PRO A 780 17.60 -3.25 -36.96
C PRO A 780 17.73 -4.77 -36.82
N ILE A 781 16.59 -5.45 -36.87
CA ILE A 781 16.51 -6.87 -37.20
C ILE A 781 16.35 -6.96 -38.73
N THR A 782 17.28 -7.62 -39.41
CA THR A 782 17.33 -7.65 -40.88
C THR A 782 17.00 -9.04 -41.39
N LEU A 783 15.94 -9.13 -42.18
CA LEU A 783 15.57 -10.32 -42.96
C LEU A 783 16.20 -10.19 -44.35
N SER A 784 17.00 -11.16 -44.75
CA SER A 784 17.68 -11.17 -46.05
C SER A 784 17.26 -12.36 -46.90
N VAL A 785 17.09 -12.12 -48.19
CA VAL A 785 16.76 -13.11 -49.23
C VAL A 785 17.78 -12.96 -50.34
N LYS A 786 18.58 -13.99 -50.56
CA LYS A 786 19.66 -14.01 -51.53
C LYS A 786 19.47 -15.16 -52.51
N ILE A 787 19.34 -14.84 -53.79
CA ILE A 787 19.46 -15.79 -54.88
C ILE A 787 20.88 -15.64 -55.43
N PRO A 788 21.75 -16.67 -55.33
CA PRO A 788 23.08 -16.60 -55.91
C PRO A 788 22.99 -16.43 -57.43
N GLN A 789 24.11 -16.16 -58.09
CA GLN A 789 24.11 -16.06 -59.54
C GLN A 789 23.72 -17.42 -60.16
N VAL A 790 22.60 -17.43 -60.87
CA VAL A 790 22.02 -18.63 -61.48
C VAL A 790 21.67 -18.37 -62.94
N GLU A 791 21.81 -19.40 -63.78
CA GLU A 791 21.36 -19.39 -65.17
C GLU A 791 19.98 -20.06 -65.24
N PHE A 792 18.99 -19.31 -65.70
CA PHE A 792 17.65 -19.81 -65.98
C PHE A 792 17.53 -20.04 -67.48
N GLU A 793 17.37 -21.29 -67.92
CA GLU A 793 17.23 -21.66 -69.33
C GLU A 793 15.82 -22.18 -69.63
N LEU A 794 15.20 -21.59 -70.66
CA LEU A 794 13.88 -21.95 -71.18
C LEU A 794 14.01 -22.48 -72.60
N ASP A 795 13.63 -23.73 -72.83
CA ASP A 795 13.58 -24.35 -74.17
C ASP A 795 12.19 -24.14 -74.79
N VAL A 796 12.12 -23.50 -75.96
CA VAL A 796 10.86 -23.09 -76.60
C VAL A 796 10.47 -24.01 -77.78
N ASP A 797 9.22 -24.49 -77.84
CA ASP A 797 8.71 -25.22 -79.00
C ASP A 797 8.22 -24.25 -80.08
N GLY A 798 9.11 -23.78 -80.96
CA GLY A 798 8.66 -22.87 -82.02
C GLY A 798 9.73 -22.22 -82.88
N ASN A 799 9.29 -21.72 -84.04
CA ASN A 799 10.09 -20.87 -84.92
C ASN A 799 10.24 -19.49 -84.26
N ILE A 800 11.39 -19.22 -83.63
CA ILE A 800 11.71 -17.95 -82.95
C ILE A 800 11.42 -16.72 -83.83
N GLY A 801 11.43 -16.88 -85.16
CA GLY A 801 11.04 -15.84 -86.11
C GLY A 801 9.58 -15.35 -86.02
N GLU A 802 8.63 -16.10 -85.47
CA GLU A 802 7.25 -15.64 -85.24
C GLU A 802 7.13 -14.87 -83.91
N MET A 803 7.84 -15.28 -82.85
CA MET A 803 7.98 -14.52 -81.60
C MET A 803 8.67 -13.16 -81.80
N VAL A 804 9.71 -13.09 -82.65
CA VAL A 804 10.43 -11.84 -82.96
C VAL A 804 9.58 -10.86 -83.79
N ASN A 805 8.51 -11.33 -84.45
CA ASN A 805 7.59 -10.51 -85.24
C ASN A 805 6.41 -9.94 -84.43
N GLY A 806 6.39 -10.12 -83.10
CA GLY A 806 5.46 -9.44 -82.19
C GLY A 806 4.16 -10.19 -81.89
N GLU A 807 4.06 -11.49 -82.20
CA GLU A 807 2.90 -12.31 -81.84
C GLU A 807 3.24 -13.09 -80.56
N MET A 808 3.04 -12.44 -79.39
CA MET A 808 3.39 -12.98 -78.06
C MET A 808 2.18 -13.40 -77.21
N ASP A 809 0.97 -13.46 -77.79
CA ASP A 809 -0.27 -13.85 -77.09
C ASP A 809 -0.22 -15.26 -76.44
N SER A 810 0.76 -16.11 -76.80
CA SER A 810 0.95 -17.46 -76.26
C SER A 810 1.93 -17.57 -75.09
N LEU A 811 2.58 -16.48 -74.67
CA LEU A 811 3.59 -16.47 -73.61
C LEU A 811 3.03 -15.98 -72.27
N GLU A 812 1.91 -16.55 -71.83
CA GLU A 812 1.47 -16.39 -70.44
C GLU A 812 2.21 -17.38 -69.54
N VAL A 813 3.41 -17.00 -69.12
CA VAL A 813 4.14 -17.74 -68.09
C VAL A 813 3.61 -17.30 -66.73
N SER A 814 2.73 -18.10 -66.14
CA SER A 814 2.26 -17.93 -64.76
C SER A 814 3.29 -18.52 -63.80
N PHE A 815 4.42 -17.84 -63.60
CA PHE A 815 5.50 -18.34 -62.73
C PHE A 815 5.69 -17.54 -61.44
N LEU A 816 5.32 -16.25 -61.39
CA LEU A 816 5.23 -15.51 -60.13
C LEU A 816 4.12 -14.46 -60.20
N ALA A 817 3.08 -14.68 -59.39
CA ALA A 817 1.85 -13.91 -59.42
C ALA A 817 2.10 -12.43 -59.11
N THR A 818 1.73 -11.59 -60.07
CA THR A 818 1.45 -10.15 -60.01
C THR A 818 2.63 -9.21 -59.70
N ALA A 819 3.50 -9.48 -58.73
CA ALA A 819 4.60 -8.56 -58.38
C ALA A 819 5.82 -8.69 -59.32
N MET A 820 6.39 -9.89 -59.48
CA MET A 820 7.47 -10.07 -60.47
C MET A 820 6.98 -9.84 -61.89
N ARG A 821 5.73 -10.23 -62.20
CA ARG A 821 5.16 -9.98 -63.52
C ARG A 821 5.02 -8.49 -63.80
N SER A 822 4.48 -7.67 -62.89
CA SER A 822 4.30 -6.23 -63.12
C SER A 822 5.59 -5.40 -63.01
N TYR A 823 6.51 -5.75 -62.11
CA TYR A 823 7.69 -4.94 -61.80
C TYR A 823 8.98 -5.39 -62.51
N PHE A 824 9.13 -6.67 -62.86
CA PHE A 824 10.39 -7.21 -63.42
C PHE A 824 10.20 -7.84 -64.81
N LEU A 825 9.24 -8.75 -64.97
CA LEU A 825 9.03 -9.48 -66.22
C LEU A 825 8.29 -8.67 -67.27
N SER A 826 7.28 -7.86 -66.93
CA SER A 826 6.58 -7.00 -67.89
C SER A 826 7.51 -5.96 -68.52
N PRO A 827 8.38 -5.26 -67.75
CA PRO A 827 9.43 -4.43 -68.34
C PRO A 827 10.39 -5.24 -69.23
N MET A 828 10.79 -6.45 -68.83
CA MET A 828 11.65 -7.30 -69.66
C MET A 828 10.98 -7.81 -70.94
N VAL A 829 9.68 -8.13 -70.90
CA VAL A 829 8.87 -8.51 -72.06
C VAL A 829 8.71 -7.31 -72.98
N ASN A 830 8.41 -6.13 -72.44
CA ASN A 830 8.36 -4.88 -73.21
C ASN A 830 9.73 -4.50 -73.78
N VAL A 831 10.83 -4.78 -73.06
CA VAL A 831 12.21 -4.62 -73.55
C VAL A 831 12.52 -5.64 -74.64
N ALA A 832 12.07 -6.89 -74.52
CA ALA A 832 12.25 -7.91 -75.55
C ALA A 832 11.44 -7.59 -76.82
N GLU A 833 10.21 -7.11 -76.66
CA GLU A 833 9.36 -6.57 -77.74
C GLU A 833 9.99 -5.30 -78.36
N ALA A 834 10.49 -4.39 -77.53
CA ALA A 834 11.22 -3.20 -77.95
C ALA A 834 12.55 -3.55 -78.63
N MET A 835 13.23 -4.63 -78.24
CA MET A 835 14.45 -5.12 -78.87
C MET A 835 14.14 -5.78 -80.21
N GLY A 836 13.08 -6.60 -80.30
CA GLY A 836 12.60 -7.19 -81.56
C GLY A 836 12.17 -6.13 -82.58
N THR A 837 11.45 -5.10 -82.12
CA THR A 837 11.03 -3.96 -82.94
C THR A 837 12.18 -2.97 -83.21
N SER A 838 13.13 -2.77 -82.29
CA SER A 838 14.35 -1.98 -82.48
C SER A 838 15.26 -2.55 -83.57
N LEU A 839 15.41 -3.88 -83.62
CA LEU A 839 16.19 -4.57 -84.67
C LEU A 839 15.57 -4.38 -86.07
N SER A 840 14.27 -4.07 -86.16
CA SER A 840 13.58 -3.82 -87.43
C SER A 840 13.38 -2.34 -87.77
N ASN A 841 13.26 -1.44 -86.77
CA ASN A 841 12.86 -0.03 -86.94
C ASN A 841 13.68 1.02 -86.14
N GLY A 842 14.74 0.64 -85.42
CA GLY A 842 15.54 1.54 -84.56
C GLY A 842 16.58 2.39 -85.30
N LEU A 843 17.01 3.49 -84.69
CA LEU A 843 18.08 4.35 -85.23
C LEU A 843 19.43 3.64 -85.08
N VAL A 844 20.07 3.34 -86.21
CA VAL A 844 21.38 2.71 -86.26
C VAL A 844 22.47 3.78 -86.16
N SER A 845 23.22 3.79 -85.04
CA SER A 845 24.31 4.72 -84.80
C SER A 845 25.68 4.00 -84.76
N GLY A 846 26.77 4.78 -84.68
CA GLY A 846 28.12 4.22 -84.50
C GLY A 846 28.35 3.55 -83.13
N GLN A 847 27.47 3.80 -82.15
CA GLN A 847 27.57 3.25 -80.79
C GLN A 847 26.65 2.03 -80.57
N GLY A 848 25.59 1.88 -81.37
CA GLY A 848 24.63 0.77 -81.25
C GLY A 848 23.30 1.08 -81.93
N LEU A 849 22.25 0.32 -81.55
CA LEU A 849 20.86 0.62 -81.85
C LEU A 849 20.20 1.34 -80.66
N THR A 850 19.48 2.42 -80.92
CA THR A 850 18.70 3.14 -79.91
C THR A 850 17.22 3.13 -80.29
N TYR A 851 16.34 2.87 -79.32
CA TYR A 851 14.89 2.79 -79.51
C TYR A 851 14.11 3.46 -78.36
N PRO A 852 13.04 4.21 -78.66
CA PRO A 852 12.59 4.68 -79.98
C PRO A 852 13.60 5.67 -80.58
N ASP A 853 13.49 5.96 -81.88
CA ASP A 853 14.34 6.97 -82.55
C ASP A 853 14.28 8.31 -81.78
N PRO A 854 15.41 9.03 -81.57
CA PRO A 854 15.44 10.36 -80.95
C PRO A 854 14.41 11.37 -81.50
N GLU A 855 13.95 11.23 -82.74
CA GLU A 855 12.88 12.06 -83.33
C GLU A 855 11.45 11.66 -82.89
N GLN A 856 11.30 10.49 -82.28
CA GLN A 856 10.07 9.97 -81.67
C GLN A 856 10.08 10.20 -80.15
N GLY A 857 8.90 10.19 -79.52
CA GLY A 857 8.77 10.30 -78.06
C GLY A 857 9.50 9.17 -77.33
N GLU A 858 9.96 9.44 -76.11
CA GLU A 858 10.54 8.44 -75.21
C GLU A 858 9.51 7.39 -74.80
N LEU A 859 9.97 6.20 -74.40
CA LEU A 859 9.08 5.21 -73.78
C LEU A 859 8.76 5.71 -72.38
N SER A 860 7.48 5.84 -72.07
CA SER A 860 7.00 6.23 -70.74
C SER A 860 6.24 5.09 -70.11
N TYR A 861 6.60 4.73 -68.87
CA TYR A 861 5.86 3.76 -68.07
C TYR A 861 5.37 4.44 -66.79
N THR A 862 4.06 4.54 -66.65
CA THR A 862 3.40 5.00 -65.42
C THR A 862 3.07 3.81 -64.56
N PHE A 863 3.46 3.86 -63.30
CA PHE A 863 3.11 2.87 -62.30
C PHE A 863 2.67 3.57 -61.03
N SER A 864 1.74 2.92 -60.34
CA SER A 864 1.26 3.34 -59.04
C SER A 864 1.37 2.17 -58.08
N GLY A 865 1.73 2.44 -56.83
CA GLY A 865 1.83 1.45 -55.78
C GLY A 865 1.36 2.00 -54.45
N ASN A 866 1.05 1.10 -53.53
CA ASN A 866 0.84 1.42 -52.12
C ASN A 866 1.86 0.60 -51.32
N THR A 867 2.72 1.28 -50.56
CA THR A 867 3.73 0.61 -49.71
C THR A 867 3.22 0.22 -48.34
N SER A 868 1.93 0.45 -48.04
CA SER A 868 1.27 -0.04 -46.83
C SER A 868 1.14 -1.55 -46.89
N VAL A 869 1.83 -2.24 -45.97
CA VAL A 869 1.76 -3.70 -45.81
C VAL A 869 0.72 -4.07 -44.76
N ASN A 870 0.60 -3.25 -43.72
CA ASN A 870 -0.38 -3.46 -42.66
C ASN A 870 -0.83 -2.10 -42.10
N GLU A 871 -2.11 -1.78 -42.27
CA GLU A 871 -2.69 -0.53 -41.80
C GLU A 871 -2.83 -0.46 -40.28
N GLU A 872 -3.03 -1.60 -39.59
CA GLU A 872 -3.20 -1.68 -38.13
C GLU A 872 -1.89 -1.30 -37.41
N PHE A 873 -0.75 -1.72 -37.95
CA PHE A 873 0.58 -1.42 -37.42
C PHE A 873 1.27 -0.24 -38.13
N GLU A 874 0.53 0.55 -38.90
CA GLU A 874 1.07 1.68 -39.69
C GLU A 874 2.33 1.28 -40.53
N ALA A 875 2.42 0.01 -40.93
CA ALA A 875 3.62 -0.57 -41.50
C ALA A 875 3.73 -0.24 -42.98
N LYS A 876 4.69 0.61 -43.32
CA LYS A 876 5.03 1.00 -44.69
C LYS A 876 6.43 0.52 -45.00
N ILE A 877 6.62 -0.09 -46.18
CA ILE A 877 7.94 -0.52 -46.65
C ILE A 877 8.42 0.44 -47.74
N SER A 878 9.45 1.23 -47.43
CA SER A 878 10.16 2.05 -48.43
C SER A 878 11.62 1.66 -48.53
N GLY A 879 12.21 1.92 -49.69
CA GLY A 879 13.55 1.45 -49.97
C GLY A 879 14.02 1.65 -51.39
N PRO A 880 15.34 1.65 -51.63
CA PRO A 880 15.90 1.57 -52.98
C PRO A 880 15.65 0.19 -53.60
N VAL A 881 15.07 0.20 -54.80
CA VAL A 881 15.01 -0.95 -55.70
C VAL A 881 15.99 -0.70 -56.83
N SER A 882 17.01 -1.53 -56.92
CA SER A 882 18.09 -1.42 -57.89
C SER A 882 18.06 -2.55 -58.90
N ILE A 883 18.28 -2.22 -60.17
CA ILE A 883 18.45 -3.18 -61.26
C ILE A 883 19.77 -2.89 -61.96
N THR A 884 20.65 -3.88 -62.03
CA THR A 884 21.91 -3.79 -62.77
C THR A 884 21.76 -4.49 -64.11
N LEU A 885 21.88 -3.74 -65.20
CA LEU A 885 21.69 -4.24 -66.57
C LEU A 885 22.94 -4.99 -67.09
N PRO A 886 22.77 -5.94 -68.03
CA PRO A 886 23.87 -6.67 -68.62
C PRO A 886 24.74 -5.75 -69.48
N ARG A 887 26.02 -6.11 -69.65
CA ARG A 887 26.95 -5.30 -70.44
C ARG A 887 26.45 -5.09 -71.87
N GLY A 888 26.34 -3.82 -72.26
CA GLY A 888 25.96 -3.43 -73.60
C GLY A 888 24.46 -3.23 -73.83
N ILE A 889 23.63 -3.31 -72.79
CA ILE A 889 22.26 -2.76 -72.76
C ILE A 889 22.24 -1.62 -71.73
N THR A 890 21.80 -0.44 -72.13
CA THR A 890 21.72 0.75 -71.25
C THR A 890 20.47 1.57 -71.53
N LEU A 891 19.88 2.17 -70.49
CA LEU A 891 18.86 3.19 -70.60
C LEU A 891 19.50 4.59 -70.77
N LYS A 892 19.05 5.32 -71.78
CA LYS A 892 19.40 6.73 -72.02
C LYS A 892 18.19 7.63 -71.81
N ASP A 893 18.47 8.90 -71.49
CA ASP A 893 17.47 9.94 -71.23
C ASP A 893 16.43 9.54 -70.15
N ALA A 894 16.83 8.65 -69.24
CA ALA A 894 15.95 8.10 -68.24
C ALA A 894 15.65 9.13 -67.14
N THR A 895 14.37 9.48 -66.96
CA THR A 895 13.89 10.48 -66.00
C THR A 895 12.63 9.99 -65.29
N SER A 896 12.46 10.39 -64.04
CA SER A 896 11.26 10.14 -63.22
C SER A 896 10.53 11.47 -62.99
N THR A 897 9.20 11.46 -63.05
CA THR A 897 8.37 12.64 -62.75
C THR A 897 8.51 13.10 -61.29
N SER A 898 8.74 12.17 -60.36
CA SER A 898 8.88 12.41 -58.93
C SER A 898 10.34 12.60 -58.48
N GLY A 899 11.31 12.40 -59.38
CA GLY A 899 12.73 12.54 -59.08
C GLY A 899 13.34 11.39 -58.26
N ASN A 900 12.65 10.25 -58.17
CA ASN A 900 13.05 9.10 -57.36
C ASN A 900 14.01 8.13 -58.08
N LEU A 901 14.52 8.50 -59.27
CA LEU A 901 15.36 7.67 -60.12
C LEU A 901 16.80 8.15 -60.10
N GLU A 902 17.72 7.27 -59.73
CA GLU A 902 19.17 7.47 -59.78
C GLU A 902 19.81 6.45 -60.73
N ILE A 903 20.76 6.89 -61.56
CA ILE A 903 21.47 6.02 -62.50
C ILE A 903 22.97 6.18 -62.28
N LYS A 904 23.64 5.05 -62.01
CA LYS A 904 25.08 4.96 -61.80
C LYS A 904 25.71 3.95 -62.75
N GLU A 905 26.96 4.15 -63.11
CA GLU A 905 27.74 3.18 -63.88
C GLU A 905 28.71 2.45 -62.94
N ILE A 906 28.60 1.13 -62.87
CA ILE A 906 29.39 0.26 -62.00
C ILE A 906 30.02 -0.83 -62.87
N ASP A 907 31.35 -0.93 -62.89
CA ASP A 907 32.11 -1.93 -63.66
C ASP A 907 31.75 -2.03 -65.17
N GLY A 908 31.41 -0.89 -65.78
CA GLY A 908 31.01 -0.78 -67.19
C GLY A 908 29.61 -1.34 -67.48
N ARG A 909 28.79 -1.48 -66.43
CA ARG A 909 27.37 -1.84 -66.46
C ARG A 909 26.56 -0.71 -65.82
N GLN A 910 25.31 -0.56 -66.23
CA GLN A 910 24.45 0.48 -65.69
C GLN A 910 23.61 -0.09 -64.53
N LYS A 911 23.71 0.53 -63.36
CA LYS A 911 22.85 0.28 -62.20
C LYS A 911 21.80 1.39 -62.11
N ILE A 912 20.54 1.00 -62.13
CA ILE A 912 19.39 1.90 -62.06
C ILE A 912 18.76 1.68 -60.69
N THR A 913 18.68 2.72 -59.88
CA THR A 913 18.08 2.66 -58.54
C THR A 913 16.85 3.55 -58.50
N TYR A 914 15.71 2.97 -58.16
CA TYR A 914 14.47 3.68 -57.92
C TYR A 914 14.14 3.63 -56.42
N THR A 915 14.04 4.76 -55.75
CA THR A 915 13.67 4.80 -54.33
C THR A 915 12.16 4.86 -54.19
N VAL A 916 11.57 3.79 -53.65
CA VAL A 916 10.12 3.70 -53.44
C VAL A 916 9.73 4.58 -52.24
N PRO A 917 8.82 5.56 -52.41
CA PRO A 917 8.39 6.42 -51.31
C PRO A 917 7.37 5.74 -50.37
N ASN A 918 7.20 6.30 -49.17
CA ASN A 918 6.19 5.86 -48.20
C ASN A 918 4.75 6.21 -48.63
N GLY A 919 3.82 5.28 -48.49
CA GLY A 919 2.39 5.44 -48.80
C GLY A 919 1.97 5.13 -50.24
N GLU A 920 0.87 5.74 -50.65
CA GLU A 920 0.41 5.72 -52.04
C GLU A 920 1.28 6.63 -52.91
N PHE A 921 1.75 6.11 -54.04
CA PHE A 921 2.52 6.86 -55.00
C PHE A 921 2.12 6.52 -56.42
N GLU A 922 2.30 7.47 -57.32
CA GLU A 922 2.21 7.30 -58.76
C GLU A 922 3.39 8.02 -59.39
N ASP A 923 4.17 7.31 -60.21
CA ASP A 923 5.31 7.88 -60.90
C ASP A 923 5.38 7.41 -62.34
N THR A 924 5.87 8.28 -63.22
CA THR A 924 6.14 7.98 -64.63
C THR A 924 7.63 8.03 -64.89
N ILE A 925 8.20 6.90 -65.30
CA ILE A 925 9.59 6.84 -65.77
C ILE A 925 9.59 6.91 -67.30
N SER A 926 10.30 7.89 -67.85
CA SER A 926 10.52 8.05 -69.30
C SER A 926 11.95 7.66 -69.63
N PHE A 927 12.18 6.83 -70.65
CA PHE A 927 13.51 6.32 -71.01
C PHE A 927 13.62 5.90 -72.50
N ARG A 928 14.86 5.71 -72.95
CA ARG A 928 15.20 5.06 -74.24
C ARG A 928 16.13 3.89 -74.00
N ILE A 929 15.98 2.82 -74.78
CA ILE A 929 16.85 1.64 -74.69
C ILE A 929 17.95 1.76 -75.75
N GLU A 930 19.20 1.64 -75.33
CA GLU A 930 20.36 1.54 -76.21
C GLU A 930 21.00 0.16 -76.10
N VAL A 931 21.16 -0.51 -77.24
CA VAL A 931 21.81 -1.81 -77.36
C VAL A 931 23.09 -1.63 -78.17
N SER A 932 24.24 -1.83 -77.51
CA SER A 932 25.55 -1.67 -78.12
C SER A 932 25.83 -2.71 -79.21
N TRP A 933 26.66 -2.34 -80.18
CA TRP A 933 27.16 -3.28 -81.20
C TRP A 933 27.94 -4.45 -80.61
N VAL A 934 28.63 -4.22 -79.48
CA VAL A 934 29.39 -5.27 -78.79
C VAL A 934 28.44 -6.37 -78.35
N TYR A 935 27.32 -6.02 -77.69
CA TYR A 935 26.30 -6.97 -77.26
C TYR A 935 25.71 -7.77 -78.43
N LEU A 936 25.31 -7.09 -79.52
CA LEU A 936 24.73 -7.75 -80.71
C LEU A 936 25.71 -8.70 -81.41
N VAL A 937 26.99 -8.32 -81.53
CA VAL A 937 28.01 -9.18 -82.14
C VAL A 937 28.29 -10.41 -81.28
N THR A 938 28.27 -10.29 -79.94
CA THR A 938 28.39 -11.45 -79.05
C THR A 938 27.21 -12.41 -79.17
N GLN A 939 25.97 -11.92 -79.28
CA GLN A 939 24.78 -12.77 -79.44
C GLN A 939 24.75 -13.48 -80.80
N PHE A 940 25.12 -12.79 -81.89
CA PHE A 940 24.92 -13.27 -83.25
C PHE A 940 26.21 -13.68 -83.99
N TRP A 941 27.33 -13.90 -83.30
CA TRP A 941 28.66 -14.12 -83.92
C TRP A 941 28.73 -15.30 -84.92
N VAL A 942 27.84 -16.28 -84.78
CA VAL A 942 27.76 -17.47 -85.64
C VAL A 942 27.29 -17.12 -87.07
N TYR A 943 26.46 -16.09 -87.25
CA TYR A 943 25.96 -15.66 -88.56
C TYR A 943 27.04 -15.12 -89.50
N PRO A 944 27.85 -14.11 -89.10
CA PRO A 944 28.92 -13.60 -89.94
C PRO A 944 30.00 -14.66 -90.18
N THR A 945 30.26 -15.59 -89.25
CA THR A 945 31.22 -16.69 -89.50
C THR A 945 30.70 -17.67 -90.55
N PHE A 946 29.41 -18.01 -90.56
CA PHE A 946 28.81 -18.84 -91.61
C PHE A 946 28.82 -18.16 -92.98
N VAL A 947 28.53 -16.86 -93.04
CA VAL A 947 28.62 -16.06 -94.27
C VAL A 947 30.07 -15.95 -94.74
N ILE A 948 31.03 -15.72 -93.86
CA ILE A 948 32.47 -15.70 -94.17
C ILE A 948 32.92 -17.09 -94.67
N LEU A 949 32.46 -18.18 -94.07
CA LEU A 949 32.74 -19.55 -94.49
C LEU A 949 32.13 -19.86 -95.87
N LEU A 950 30.89 -19.42 -96.14
CA LEU A 950 30.25 -19.52 -97.45
C LEU A 950 30.97 -18.69 -98.51
N ILE A 951 31.39 -17.46 -98.18
CA ILE A 951 32.22 -16.60 -99.05
C ILE A 951 33.56 -17.30 -99.33
N PHE A 952 34.22 -17.84 -98.30
CA PHE A 952 35.47 -18.59 -98.45
C PHE A 952 35.28 -19.83 -99.34
N LEU A 953 34.20 -20.59 -99.15
CA LEU A 953 33.84 -21.73 -100.00
C LEU A 953 33.51 -21.30 -101.43
N MET A 954 32.80 -20.19 -101.63
CA MET A 954 32.45 -19.63 -102.95
C MET A 954 33.70 -19.16 -103.70
N VAL A 955 34.62 -18.47 -103.00
CA VAL A 955 35.94 -18.07 -103.50
C VAL A 955 36.77 -19.31 -103.84
N ARG A 956 36.84 -20.32 -102.96
CA ARG A 956 37.52 -21.61 -103.22
C ARG A 956 36.92 -22.34 -104.43
N ARG A 957 35.60 -22.32 -104.60
CA ARG A 957 34.87 -22.93 -105.74
C ARG A 957 35.13 -22.17 -107.04
N ARG A 958 35.20 -20.83 -107.02
CA ARG A 958 35.64 -19.99 -108.15
C ARG A 958 37.09 -20.27 -108.53
N ILE A 959 38.00 -20.39 -107.56
CA ILE A 959 39.41 -20.74 -107.80
C ILE A 959 39.53 -22.15 -108.42
N ARG A 960 38.82 -23.16 -107.89
CA ARG A 960 38.77 -24.51 -108.49
C ARG A 960 38.20 -24.53 -109.90
N LYS A 961 37.13 -23.77 -110.19
CA LYS A 961 36.57 -23.62 -111.56
C LYS A 961 37.56 -22.93 -112.51
N ARG A 962 38.31 -21.92 -112.04
CA ARG A 962 39.38 -21.27 -112.83
C ARG A 962 40.54 -22.24 -113.10
N ARG A 963 40.96 -23.06 -112.14
CA ARG A 963 41.98 -24.12 -112.32
C ARG A 963 41.53 -25.19 -113.33
N LYS A 964 40.27 -25.67 -113.25
CA LYS A 964 39.71 -26.61 -114.24
C LYS A 964 39.54 -26.01 -115.64
N LYS A 965 39.23 -24.71 -115.77
CA LYS A 965 39.21 -23.99 -117.07
C LYS A 965 40.61 -23.81 -117.68
N LYS A 966 41.65 -23.61 -116.86
CA LYS A 966 43.05 -23.59 -117.32
C LYS A 966 43.51 -24.97 -117.82
N GLN A 967 43.16 -26.05 -117.12
CA GLN A 967 43.42 -27.42 -117.57
C GLN A 967 42.68 -27.78 -118.87
N ARG A 968 41.42 -27.35 -119.05
CA ARG A 968 40.67 -27.55 -120.31
C ARG A 968 41.20 -26.72 -121.49
N LYS A 969 41.87 -25.59 -121.26
CA LYS A 969 42.57 -24.82 -122.31
C LYS A 969 43.90 -25.46 -122.72
N GLN A 970 44.62 -26.12 -121.80
CA GLN A 970 45.83 -26.87 -122.15
C GLN A 970 45.52 -28.12 -122.99
N VAL A 971 44.42 -28.83 -122.72
CA VAL A 971 44.01 -30.02 -123.50
C VAL A 971 43.53 -29.68 -124.93
N LYS A 972 42.97 -28.49 -125.18
CA LYS A 972 42.56 -28.06 -126.53
C LYS A 972 43.69 -27.51 -127.42
N THR A 973 44.90 -27.32 -126.88
CA THR A 973 46.06 -26.82 -127.65
C THR A 973 47.06 -27.94 -127.99
N ALA A 974 46.82 -29.17 -127.51
CA ALA A 974 47.69 -30.33 -127.70
C ALA A 974 47.23 -31.31 -128.82
N GLN A 975 46.20 -30.96 -129.61
CA GLN A 975 45.62 -31.82 -130.66
C GLN A 975 45.93 -31.36 -132.11
N ALA A 976 46.92 -30.49 -132.31
CA ALA A 976 47.30 -29.99 -133.63
C ALA A 976 48.83 -29.90 -133.84
N SER A 977 49.55 -31.01 -133.74
CA SER A 977 50.78 -31.26 -134.52
C SER A 977 51.13 -32.75 -134.48
N LYS A 978 51.23 -33.36 -135.66
CA LYS A 978 51.35 -34.79 -135.93
C LYS A 978 52.82 -35.21 -136.12
N VAL A 979 53.15 -36.43 -135.64
CA VAL A 979 54.01 -37.47 -136.26
C VAL A 979 55.55 -37.46 -136.06
N GLY A 980 56.06 -38.65 -135.66
CA GLY A 980 57.41 -39.21 -135.92
C GLY A 980 58.13 -39.67 -134.64
N ILE A 981 58.01 -40.92 -134.16
CA ILE A 981 58.90 -42.10 -134.34
C ILE A 981 60.39 -41.73 -134.20
N GLY A 982 61.26 -42.36 -133.40
CA GLY A 982 61.25 -43.58 -132.57
C GLY A 982 62.71 -43.93 -132.19
N ASP A 983 62.85 -44.82 -131.22
CA ASP A 983 63.99 -45.70 -130.90
C ASP A 983 65.38 -45.12 -130.58
N ASN A 984 65.70 -45.01 -129.28
CA ASN A 984 66.74 -45.79 -128.57
C ASN A 984 67.14 -45.12 -127.24
N GLU A 985 67.59 -45.94 -126.28
CA GLU A 985 68.01 -45.63 -124.89
C GLU A 985 66.85 -45.65 -123.87
N PHE A 986 66.49 -46.77 -123.23
CA PHE A 986 67.29 -47.79 -122.51
C PHE A 986 67.99 -47.20 -121.26
N SER A 987 67.76 -47.88 -120.12
CA SER A 987 68.34 -47.72 -118.75
C SER A 987 67.94 -46.49 -117.91
N ASP A 988 66.95 -46.65 -117.02
CA ASP A 988 67.18 -46.89 -115.59
C ASP A 988 65.81 -46.96 -114.87
N LEU A 989 65.42 -48.13 -114.33
CA LEU A 989 65.63 -48.53 -112.91
C LEU A 989 64.89 -47.59 -111.94
N GLN A 990 64.15 -48.01 -110.92
CA GLN A 990 63.66 -49.28 -110.37
C GLN A 990 62.87 -48.84 -109.10
N GLY A 991 62.09 -49.74 -108.50
CA GLY A 991 61.62 -49.61 -107.10
C GLY A 991 60.13 -49.26 -106.99
N PHE A 992 59.18 -50.19 -106.84
CA PHE A 992 58.97 -51.16 -105.73
C PHE A 992 59.00 -50.52 -104.34
N HIS A 993 57.87 -50.48 -103.62
CA HIS A 993 57.54 -51.50 -102.61
C HIS A 993 56.18 -51.25 -101.93
N SER A 994 55.49 -52.34 -101.61
CA SER A 994 54.39 -52.45 -100.66
C SER A 994 54.90 -53.03 -99.33
N SER A 995 54.23 -52.69 -98.24
CA SER A 995 54.10 -53.47 -96.99
C SER A 995 52.92 -52.85 -96.21
N GLY A 996 51.98 -53.57 -95.60
CA GLY A 996 51.97 -54.96 -95.15
C GLY A 996 52.13 -55.03 -93.62
N MET A 997 50.98 -55.04 -92.92
CA MET A 997 50.60 -55.91 -91.78
C MET A 997 51.49 -56.03 -90.51
N HIS A 998 50.80 -56.37 -89.41
CA HIS A 998 51.21 -56.76 -88.04
C HIS A 998 50.95 -55.66 -87.00
N GLY A 999 50.27 -55.89 -85.88
CA GLY A 999 49.73 -57.12 -85.28
C GLY A 999 49.83 -56.99 -83.75
N ASP A 1000 48.79 -57.47 -83.05
CA ASP A 1000 48.81 -58.09 -81.69
C ASP A 1000 49.35 -57.24 -80.50
N LEU A 1001 48.94 -57.39 -79.25
CA LEU A 1001 48.01 -58.21 -78.46
C LEU A 1001 48.06 -57.65 -77.01
N GLU A 1002 47.22 -58.20 -76.12
CA GLU A 1002 47.25 -58.16 -74.63
C GLU A 1002 46.75 -56.87 -73.97
N GLU A 1003 45.69 -56.82 -73.14
CA GLU A 1003 45.11 -57.63 -72.04
C GLU A 1003 45.21 -56.87 -70.70
N PHE A 1004 44.03 -56.65 -70.11
CA PHE A 1004 43.63 -56.49 -68.69
C PHE A 1004 44.55 -55.83 -67.65
N LYS A 1005 43.99 -54.83 -66.94
CA LYS A 1005 43.49 -55.02 -65.56
C LYS A 1005 42.76 -53.79 -65.00
N ASP A 1006 41.67 -54.09 -64.29
CA ASP A 1006 40.95 -53.28 -63.30
C ASP A 1006 41.86 -52.61 -62.26
N TYR A 1007 41.42 -51.47 -61.71
CA TYR A 1007 41.05 -51.34 -60.30
C TYR A 1007 40.13 -50.13 -60.08
N SER A 1008 39.20 -50.32 -59.15
CA SER A 1008 38.13 -49.45 -58.66
C SER A 1008 38.58 -48.24 -57.82
N ASN A 1009 37.67 -47.25 -57.77
CA ASN A 1009 37.28 -46.34 -56.67
C ASN A 1009 38.37 -45.73 -55.77
N ASP A 1010 38.43 -44.38 -55.78
CA ASP A 1010 37.85 -43.54 -54.73
C ASP A 1010 37.25 -42.27 -55.36
#